data_AF-A0A3Q9G1I8-F1
#
_entry.id   AF-A0A3Q9G1I8-F1
#
_cell.length_a   1.000
_cell.length_b   1.000
_cell.length_c   1.000
_cell.angle_alpha   90.00
_cell.angle_beta   90.00
_cell.angle_gamma   90.00
#
_symmetry.space_group_name_H-M   'P 1'
#
loop_
_entity.id
_entity.type
_entity.pdbx_description
1 polymer ?
#
loop_
_entity_poly.entity_id
_entity_poly.type
_entity_poly.pdbx_seq_one_letter_code
_entity_poly.pdbx_strand_id
1 'polypeptide(L)'
;MGEQIAETLMRRPVITARAAATFEPVGRSVAAARAFVRDTLQGWGFLDVIDDAVVLTSELVTNAVVHAGTAAEVLCVRMTTGVRVEVADRYPERELPVQSPGRPLGGLDREGGRGLLLCASLASRWGVEYSPTRKTVWFRIDLPDRPAGTRSAGPALPAEALPVADARVRVAVIQIDHQGAVNAWNDDAHDLFGFAAKQVIGKPLTDLAAWPHTPGTSTGIEEALRLSRWEGSYGIRGADGRIVPVYASHLRVRDTAGAPSTVCLLVRDDERAVLQTPPRATAADPATSERGAATDPFEVFIGSPAPDDLDGLLQRTVERARDMLDGDSAYLLLATDDETELEVRASTGLPSARQRFARVPVEAGTGRYGSARMPAVHDDLSVVPGAVPLLADTGMRSVVTVPLKVEGRLTGSLGVAAESPRRYGNEEALRLQFAADRIALAVESARLGELERLRRGSLSFLVEASDLLAGTLDRDQTLALMAQMTVPTLATWCAVYTIADQSSDPELSYVLHEDEDRIDGLKALLSKVAPPDPVPTPGARVWTAPTEAAHAAALRTSLRSFGLADAKGDIPAPGPSLATAAAVGGETVVLPLVARNRVIGMLTLGKPSDDHFRQEILELAEDLSRRAALALDNARLYSERTAISQSLQRSLLPPELPDVPGVEVEVIYRAAGEGNEVGGDFYDVFPIRDGAYGFAIGDVCGTGPEAAAVTGLARHALRLLAREGFGGPAVLQRLNAAILDEGARSRFLTLLYGELRPQPDGSALLKVVCAGHPLPLRLRQDGTVEPAADPQPLLGVMEDLELYEQTVTLDPGDVLLCVTDGVTERREGTRMLGDDGLTDVLTTCTGLTAGAVAARVLRAVERFAAEPASDDMAILAMRVPERQDR
;
A
#
# COMPACT_ATOMS: atom_id res chain seq x y z
N MET A 1 2.55 68.61 -51.96
CA MET A 1 2.67 67.99 -50.62
C MET A 1 1.31 67.43 -50.19
N GLY A 2 0.80 66.46 -50.97
CA GLY A 2 -0.58 65.98 -50.85
C GLY A 2 -0.76 64.51 -51.26
N GLU A 3 0.33 63.74 -51.38
CA GLU A 3 0.31 62.34 -51.81
C GLU A 3 0.81 61.34 -50.76
N GLN A 4 1.31 61.79 -49.60
CA GLN A 4 1.88 60.88 -48.58
C GLN A 4 0.97 60.58 -47.38
N ILE A 5 -0.27 61.07 -47.36
CA ILE A 5 -1.24 60.80 -46.27
C ILE A 5 -2.33 59.79 -46.72
N ALA A 6 -2.33 59.37 -47.99
CA ALA A 6 -3.32 58.42 -48.52
C ALA A 6 -2.90 56.93 -48.42
N GLU A 7 -1.65 56.61 -48.05
CA GLU A 7 -1.12 55.24 -48.15
C GLU A 7 -1.12 54.44 -46.83
N THR A 8 -1.56 55.03 -45.71
CA THR A 8 -1.63 54.35 -44.39
C THR A 8 -3.05 53.85 -44.04
N LEU A 9 -3.94 53.72 -45.03
CA LEU A 9 -5.24 53.08 -44.88
C LEU A 9 -5.23 51.66 -45.49
N MET A 10 -5.26 50.66 -44.60
CA MET A 10 -5.65 49.26 -44.84
C MET A 10 -4.78 48.38 -45.77
N ARG A 11 -3.58 47.99 -45.34
CA ARG A 11 -3.10 46.63 -45.70
C ARG A 11 -3.81 45.61 -44.81
N ARG A 12 -4.84 44.95 -45.32
CA ARG A 12 -5.44 43.77 -44.66
C ARG A 12 -4.35 42.72 -44.46
N PRO A 13 -4.20 42.11 -43.27
CA PRO A 13 -3.22 41.05 -43.05
C PRO A 13 -3.51 39.89 -44.01
N VAL A 14 -2.46 39.37 -44.67
CA VAL A 14 -2.59 38.23 -45.58
C VAL A 14 -2.94 37.00 -44.74
N ILE A 15 -4.12 36.44 -44.98
CA ILE A 15 -4.59 35.22 -44.32
C ILE A 15 -3.95 34.03 -45.03
N THR A 16 -3.23 33.20 -44.28
CA THR A 16 -2.47 32.06 -44.82
C THR A 16 -3.09 30.71 -44.48
N ALA A 17 -4.04 30.65 -43.54
CA ALA A 17 -4.87 29.48 -43.24
C ALA A 17 -6.07 29.88 -42.37
N ARG A 18 -7.16 29.08 -42.40
CA ARG A 18 -8.33 29.26 -41.51
C ARG A 18 -8.99 27.93 -41.17
N ALA A 19 -9.56 27.82 -39.97
CA ALA A 19 -10.34 26.66 -39.53
C ALA A 19 -11.50 27.13 -38.65
N ALA A 20 -12.70 26.55 -38.83
CA ALA A 20 -13.88 26.95 -38.06
C ALA A 20 -14.67 25.74 -37.57
N ALA A 21 -15.23 25.85 -36.36
CA ALA A 21 -16.12 24.86 -35.77
C ALA A 21 -17.26 25.55 -35.00
N THR A 22 -18.40 24.86 -34.89
CA THR A 22 -19.57 25.36 -34.16
C THR A 22 -19.86 24.41 -33.01
N PHE A 23 -20.12 24.97 -31.83
CA PHE A 23 -20.32 24.21 -30.61
C PHE A 23 -21.66 24.56 -29.97
N GLU A 24 -22.43 23.53 -29.62
CA GLU A 24 -23.75 23.65 -28.99
C GLU A 24 -23.66 24.22 -27.56
N PRO A 25 -24.73 24.82 -27.01
CA PRO A 25 -24.73 25.44 -25.69
C PRO A 25 -24.79 24.41 -24.54
N VAL A 26 -23.78 23.54 -24.44
CA VAL A 26 -23.64 22.51 -23.38
C VAL A 26 -22.25 22.55 -22.75
N GLY A 27 -22.12 22.28 -21.45
CA GLY A 27 -20.86 22.46 -20.71
C GLY A 27 -19.65 21.70 -21.28
N ARG A 28 -19.86 20.54 -21.92
CA ARG A 28 -18.81 19.76 -22.61
C ARG A 28 -18.23 20.46 -23.84
N SER A 29 -18.96 21.41 -24.43
CA SER A 29 -18.55 22.16 -25.62
C SER A 29 -17.33 23.03 -25.39
N VAL A 30 -17.09 23.49 -24.15
CA VAL A 30 -15.88 24.27 -23.82
C VAL A 30 -14.64 23.40 -23.96
N ALA A 31 -14.68 22.15 -23.49
CA ALA A 31 -13.58 21.21 -23.65
C ALA A 31 -13.34 20.83 -25.13
N ALA A 32 -14.42 20.66 -25.90
CA ALA A 32 -14.34 20.40 -27.33
C ALA A 32 -13.77 21.59 -28.12
N ALA A 33 -14.12 22.83 -27.75
CA ALA A 33 -13.57 24.04 -28.36
C ALA A 33 -12.08 24.22 -28.03
N ARG A 34 -11.66 23.91 -26.80
CA ARG A 34 -10.23 23.87 -26.43
C ARG A 34 -9.46 22.84 -27.25
N ALA A 35 -10.00 21.64 -27.40
CA ALA A 35 -9.41 20.60 -28.24
C ALA A 35 -9.29 21.05 -29.70
N PHE A 36 -10.35 21.65 -30.26
CA PHE A 36 -10.36 22.17 -31.62
C PHE A 36 -9.29 23.25 -31.87
N VAL A 37 -9.16 24.24 -30.98
CA VAL A 37 -8.13 25.30 -31.12
C VAL A 37 -6.73 24.73 -30.94
N ARG A 38 -6.55 23.83 -29.97
CA ARG A 38 -5.28 23.10 -29.76
C ARG A 38 -4.88 22.32 -31.01
N ASP A 39 -5.76 21.49 -31.54
CA ASP A 39 -5.50 20.65 -32.71
C ASP A 39 -5.23 21.50 -33.96
N THR A 40 -5.95 22.62 -34.11
CA THR A 40 -5.75 23.55 -35.23
C THR A 40 -4.37 24.22 -35.18
N LEU A 41 -3.99 24.77 -34.03
CA LEU A 41 -2.70 25.45 -33.84
C LEU A 41 -1.53 24.47 -33.86
N GLN A 42 -1.74 23.26 -33.34
CA GLN A 42 -0.81 22.14 -33.42
C GLN A 42 -0.61 21.72 -34.88
N GLY A 43 -1.69 21.59 -35.65
CA GLY A 43 -1.65 21.33 -37.09
C GLY A 43 -0.98 22.43 -37.91
N TRP A 44 -0.88 23.65 -37.37
CA TRP A 44 -0.15 24.77 -37.97
C TRP A 44 1.28 24.94 -37.43
N GLY A 45 1.71 24.13 -36.46
CA GLY A 45 3.08 24.12 -35.92
C GLY A 45 3.40 25.24 -34.92
N PHE A 46 2.39 25.85 -34.28
CA PHE A 46 2.53 27.01 -33.38
C PHE A 46 2.19 26.68 -31.94
N LEU A 47 3.01 25.82 -31.34
CA LEU A 47 2.84 25.30 -29.98
C LEU A 47 2.98 26.38 -28.91
N ASP A 48 3.85 27.36 -29.17
CA ASP A 48 4.25 28.41 -28.23
C ASP A 48 3.10 29.35 -27.83
N VAL A 49 2.00 29.31 -28.59
CA VAL A 49 0.80 30.13 -28.37
C VAL A 49 -0.43 29.29 -28.07
N ILE A 50 -0.31 27.95 -27.98
CA ILE A 50 -1.44 27.05 -27.76
C ILE A 50 -2.05 27.26 -26.40
N ASP A 51 -1.25 27.29 -25.34
CA ASP A 51 -1.80 27.36 -23.98
C ASP A 51 -2.49 28.72 -23.76
N ASP A 52 -1.86 29.81 -24.19
CA ASP A 52 -2.45 31.14 -24.18
C ASP A 52 -3.74 31.18 -25.02
N ALA A 53 -3.75 30.60 -26.23
CA ALA A 53 -4.94 30.55 -27.08
C ALA A 53 -6.05 29.66 -26.52
N VAL A 54 -5.71 28.54 -25.89
CA VAL A 54 -6.66 27.58 -25.31
C VAL A 54 -7.30 28.16 -24.05
N VAL A 55 -6.52 28.82 -23.20
CA VAL A 55 -7.04 29.54 -22.02
C VAL A 55 -8.00 30.64 -22.48
N LEU A 56 -7.58 31.50 -23.42
CA LEU A 56 -8.42 32.57 -23.92
C LEU A 56 -9.68 32.06 -24.64
N THR A 57 -9.57 30.96 -25.38
CA THR A 57 -10.73 30.32 -26.03
C THR A 57 -11.67 29.71 -24.99
N SER A 58 -11.14 29.09 -23.93
CA SER A 58 -11.96 28.55 -22.84
C SER A 58 -12.81 29.65 -22.20
N GLU A 59 -12.21 30.81 -21.92
CA GLU A 59 -12.93 31.95 -21.35
C GLU A 59 -14.00 32.51 -22.30
N LEU A 60 -13.65 32.71 -23.58
CA LEU A 60 -14.60 33.27 -24.55
C LEU A 60 -15.76 32.32 -24.88
N VAL A 61 -15.49 31.02 -25.02
CA VAL A 61 -16.51 30.02 -25.30
C VAL A 61 -17.38 29.75 -24.07
N THR A 62 -16.81 29.79 -22.86
CA THR A 62 -17.59 29.71 -21.62
C THR A 62 -18.55 30.89 -21.50
N ASN A 63 -18.12 32.09 -21.88
CA ASN A 63 -19.00 33.27 -21.93
C ASN A 63 -20.16 33.09 -22.93
N ALA A 64 -19.91 32.51 -24.11
CA ALA A 64 -20.95 32.28 -25.11
C ALA A 64 -21.91 31.12 -24.77
N VAL A 65 -21.38 30.01 -24.26
CA VAL A 65 -22.11 28.75 -24.02
C VAL A 65 -22.79 28.73 -22.65
N VAL A 66 -22.07 29.08 -21.58
CA VAL A 66 -22.56 28.96 -20.20
C VAL A 66 -23.31 30.22 -19.76
N HIS A 67 -22.78 31.39 -20.09
CA HIS A 67 -23.37 32.66 -19.64
C HIS A 67 -24.41 33.24 -20.59
N ALA A 68 -24.26 33.04 -21.91
CA ALA A 68 -25.25 33.48 -22.91
C ALA A 68 -26.19 32.35 -23.38
N GLY A 69 -25.88 31.08 -23.12
CA GLY A 69 -26.75 29.94 -23.46
C GLY A 69 -26.91 29.70 -24.97
N THR A 70 -25.98 30.19 -25.80
CA THR A 70 -26.08 30.12 -27.26
C THR A 70 -24.97 29.26 -27.86
N ALA A 71 -25.19 28.74 -29.07
CA ALA A 71 -24.16 28.04 -29.81
C ALA A 71 -22.99 28.99 -30.12
N ALA A 72 -21.76 28.55 -29.84
CA ALA A 72 -20.55 29.31 -30.06
C ALA A 72 -19.89 28.89 -31.38
N GLU A 73 -19.73 29.84 -32.29
CA GLU A 73 -18.98 29.64 -33.54
C GLU A 73 -17.53 30.12 -33.32
N VAL A 74 -16.56 29.20 -33.36
CA VAL A 74 -15.13 29.49 -33.17
C VAL A 74 -14.39 29.42 -34.51
N LEU A 75 -13.64 30.47 -34.85
CA LEU A 75 -12.85 30.60 -36.06
C LEU A 75 -11.39 30.92 -35.71
N CYS A 76 -10.46 30.07 -36.14
CA CYS A 76 -9.02 30.34 -36.10
C CYS A 76 -8.56 30.87 -37.45
N VAL A 77 -7.77 31.94 -37.46
CA VAL A 77 -7.21 32.57 -38.65
C VAL A 77 -5.71 32.76 -38.49
N ARG A 78 -4.93 32.14 -39.36
CA ARG A 78 -3.47 32.32 -39.43
C ARG A 78 -3.13 33.54 -40.27
N MET A 79 -2.34 34.44 -39.70
CA MET A 79 -1.78 35.61 -40.37
C MET A 79 -0.26 35.48 -40.44
N THR A 80 0.39 36.27 -41.29
CA THR A 80 1.85 36.24 -41.47
C THR A 80 2.66 36.48 -40.18
N THR A 81 2.09 37.21 -39.21
CA THR A 81 2.79 37.63 -37.99
C THR A 81 2.11 37.16 -36.69
N GLY A 82 1.08 36.31 -36.77
CA GLY A 82 0.26 35.98 -35.61
C GLY A 82 -0.95 35.10 -35.92
N VAL A 83 -1.65 34.69 -34.87
CA VAL A 83 -2.90 33.93 -34.98
C VAL A 83 -4.04 34.70 -34.33
N ARG A 84 -5.18 34.81 -35.02
CA ARG A 84 -6.41 35.41 -34.51
C ARG A 84 -7.46 34.32 -34.29
N VAL A 85 -8.05 34.29 -33.11
CA VAL A 85 -9.17 33.41 -32.77
C VAL A 85 -10.39 34.27 -32.50
N GLU A 86 -11.50 33.91 -33.15
CA GLU A 86 -12.78 34.62 -33.05
C GLU A 86 -13.83 33.65 -32.50
N VAL A 87 -14.62 34.12 -31.53
CA VAL A 87 -15.73 33.38 -30.94
C VAL A 87 -16.98 34.22 -31.08
N ALA A 88 -18.04 33.64 -31.61
CA ALA A 88 -19.25 34.39 -31.86
C ALA A 88 -20.53 33.68 -31.43
N ASP A 89 -21.47 34.52 -30.97
CA ASP A 89 -22.79 34.14 -30.51
C ASP A 89 -23.89 34.81 -31.35
N ARG A 90 -25.12 34.28 -31.29
CA ARG A 90 -26.30 34.78 -32.02
C ARG A 90 -27.35 35.43 -31.10
N TYR A 91 -26.96 36.37 -30.23
CA TYR A 91 -27.94 37.29 -29.61
C TYR A 91 -27.33 38.62 -29.08
N PRO A 92 -27.73 39.80 -29.58
CA PRO A 92 -27.08 41.08 -29.27
C PRO A 92 -27.83 41.91 -28.19
N GLU A 93 -28.11 41.35 -27.00
CA GLU A 93 -28.72 42.12 -25.91
C GLU A 93 -27.90 42.07 -24.62
N ARG A 94 -26.74 42.75 -24.64
CA ARG A 94 -26.09 43.29 -23.43
C ARG A 94 -25.05 44.35 -23.82
N GLU A 95 -25.27 45.59 -23.38
CA GLU A 95 -24.27 46.68 -23.45
C GLU A 95 -23.05 46.36 -22.55
N LEU A 96 -21.85 46.69 -23.01
CA LEU A 96 -20.62 46.69 -22.20
C LEU A 96 -20.50 48.03 -21.46
N PRO A 97 -20.02 48.05 -20.19
CA PRO A 97 -19.71 49.30 -19.53
C PRO A 97 -18.48 49.93 -20.18
N VAL A 98 -18.65 51.12 -20.75
CA VAL A 98 -17.58 51.94 -21.33
C VAL A 98 -16.57 52.29 -20.23
N GLN A 99 -15.31 51.90 -20.39
CA GLN A 99 -14.22 52.38 -19.54
C GLN A 99 -13.95 53.85 -19.85
N SER A 100 -14.27 54.74 -18.91
CA SER A 100 -13.65 56.06 -18.83
C SER A 100 -12.27 55.93 -18.17
N PRO A 101 -11.21 56.59 -18.67
CA PRO A 101 -9.88 56.44 -18.12
C PRO A 101 -9.80 57.10 -16.74
N GLY A 102 -9.42 56.36 -15.70
CA GLY A 102 -8.87 56.93 -14.46
C GLY A 102 -9.57 56.65 -13.12
N ARG A 103 -10.03 55.43 -12.81
CA ARG A 103 -10.40 55.07 -11.42
C ARG A 103 -9.80 53.73 -10.95
N PRO A 104 -9.34 53.61 -9.68
CA PRO A 104 -8.68 52.40 -9.20
C PRO A 104 -9.66 51.25 -8.94
N LEU A 105 -9.14 50.02 -9.02
CA LEU A 105 -9.88 48.78 -8.80
C LEU A 105 -10.57 48.75 -7.42
N GLY A 106 -11.87 48.45 -7.42
CA GLY A 106 -12.64 48.15 -6.21
C GLY A 106 -13.84 47.25 -6.51
N GLY A 107 -13.90 46.11 -5.81
CA GLY A 107 -15.06 45.21 -5.70
C GLY A 107 -14.94 43.90 -6.50
N LEU A 108 -14.52 42.82 -5.82
CA LEU A 108 -14.23 41.49 -6.38
C LEU A 108 -15.45 40.55 -6.53
N ASP A 109 -16.69 41.06 -6.54
CA ASP A 109 -17.92 40.22 -6.50
C ASP A 109 -18.86 40.40 -7.71
N ARG A 110 -18.32 40.58 -8.92
CA ARG A 110 -19.09 40.47 -10.17
C ARG A 110 -18.42 39.52 -11.15
N GLU A 111 -18.99 38.33 -11.31
CA GLU A 111 -18.45 37.20 -12.09
C GLU A 111 -18.28 37.46 -13.60
N GLY A 112 -18.90 38.50 -14.17
CA GLY A 112 -18.95 38.72 -15.62
C GLY A 112 -17.75 39.41 -16.29
N GLY A 113 -16.66 39.73 -15.57
CA GLY A 113 -15.57 40.59 -16.07
C GLY A 113 -14.18 39.96 -16.25
N ARG A 114 -13.97 38.71 -15.80
CA ARG A 114 -12.62 38.10 -15.72
C ARG A 114 -12.04 37.67 -17.08
N GLY A 115 -12.87 37.18 -17.99
CA GLY A 115 -12.41 36.70 -19.31
C GLY A 115 -11.80 37.80 -20.21
N LEU A 116 -12.27 39.05 -20.11
CA LEU A 116 -11.71 40.18 -20.88
C LEU A 116 -10.40 40.71 -20.27
N LEU A 117 -10.20 40.54 -18.95
CA LEU A 117 -8.93 40.84 -18.29
C LEU A 117 -7.83 39.84 -18.71
N LEU A 118 -8.19 38.56 -18.89
CA LEU A 118 -7.29 37.54 -19.44
C LEU A 118 -6.90 37.87 -20.89
N CYS A 119 -7.87 38.23 -21.75
CA CYS A 119 -7.59 38.72 -23.11
C CYS A 119 -6.66 39.94 -23.13
N ALA A 120 -6.82 40.87 -22.19
CA ALA A 120 -5.96 42.05 -22.09
C ALA A 120 -4.53 41.72 -21.60
N SER A 121 -4.33 40.60 -20.93
CA SER A 121 -3.02 40.17 -20.41
C SER A 121 -2.25 39.21 -21.33
N LEU A 122 -2.94 38.32 -22.05
CA LEU A 122 -2.33 37.23 -22.83
C LEU A 122 -2.39 37.47 -24.35
N ALA A 123 -3.26 38.35 -24.84
CA ALA A 123 -3.35 38.65 -26.27
C ALA A 123 -2.60 39.93 -26.64
N SER A 124 -1.91 39.92 -27.78
CA SER A 124 -1.32 41.12 -28.40
C SER A 124 -2.37 42.20 -28.69
N ARG A 125 -3.57 41.78 -29.10
CA ARG A 125 -4.75 42.62 -29.35
C ARG A 125 -5.99 41.78 -29.16
N TRP A 126 -7.07 42.40 -28.73
CA TRP A 126 -8.39 41.77 -28.70
C TRP A 126 -9.46 42.82 -29.00
N GLY A 127 -10.65 42.38 -29.37
CA GLY A 127 -11.75 43.28 -29.70
C GLY A 127 -13.09 42.56 -29.73
N VAL A 128 -14.15 43.36 -29.81
CA VAL A 128 -15.52 42.89 -29.99
C VAL A 128 -16.11 43.57 -31.21
N GLU A 129 -16.64 42.77 -32.12
CA GLU A 129 -17.32 43.22 -33.33
C GLU A 129 -18.80 42.85 -33.24
N TYR A 130 -19.66 43.84 -33.52
CA TYR A 130 -21.12 43.66 -33.50
C TYR A 130 -21.67 43.75 -34.92
N SER A 131 -22.51 42.78 -35.27
CA SER A 131 -23.35 42.74 -36.45
C SER A 131 -24.82 42.66 -36.00
N PRO A 132 -25.82 43.08 -36.81
CA PRO A 132 -27.23 43.05 -36.42
C PRO A 132 -27.74 41.69 -35.91
N THR A 133 -27.05 40.59 -36.24
CA THR A 133 -27.44 39.22 -35.89
C THR A 133 -26.37 38.44 -35.10
N ARG A 134 -25.21 39.05 -34.79
CA ARG A 134 -24.05 38.32 -34.25
C ARG A 134 -23.13 39.22 -33.44
N LYS A 135 -22.70 38.79 -32.27
CA LYS A 135 -21.57 39.38 -31.54
C LYS A 135 -20.37 38.47 -31.70
N THR A 136 -19.22 39.03 -32.08
CA THR A 136 -17.97 38.30 -32.26
C THR A 136 -16.91 38.90 -31.34
N VAL A 137 -16.40 38.10 -30.39
CA VAL A 137 -15.26 38.47 -29.54
C VAL A 137 -14.03 37.78 -30.09
N TRP A 138 -12.96 38.54 -30.34
CA TRP A 138 -11.74 38.00 -30.92
C TRP A 138 -10.51 38.43 -30.15
N PHE A 139 -9.47 37.59 -30.20
CA PHE A 139 -8.15 37.90 -29.69
C PHE A 139 -7.08 37.47 -30.69
N ARG A 140 -5.92 38.11 -30.62
CA ARG A 140 -4.76 37.87 -31.47
C ARG A 140 -3.53 37.64 -30.63
N ILE A 141 -2.76 36.60 -30.93
CA ILE A 141 -1.48 36.31 -30.30
C ILE A 141 -0.40 36.44 -31.37
N ASP A 142 0.66 37.19 -31.08
CA ASP A 142 1.82 37.32 -31.97
C ASP A 142 2.72 36.09 -31.81
N LEU A 143 3.33 35.61 -32.90
CA LEU A 143 4.20 34.43 -32.85
C LEU A 143 5.61 34.82 -32.36
N PRO A 144 6.26 34.04 -31.48
CA PRO A 144 7.60 34.34 -30.99
C PRO A 144 8.69 34.07 -32.04
N ASP A 145 9.77 34.87 -32.01
CA ASP A 145 10.97 34.66 -32.83
C ASP A 145 11.72 33.39 -32.36
N ARG A 146 11.90 32.40 -33.24
CA ARG A 146 12.60 31.13 -32.91
C ARG A 146 14.12 31.27 -33.09
N PRO A 147 14.97 30.84 -32.14
CA PRO A 147 16.42 30.78 -32.32
C PRO A 147 16.81 29.73 -33.37
N ALA A 148 17.89 29.95 -34.11
CA ALA A 148 18.35 29.06 -35.16
C ALA A 148 18.86 27.72 -34.59
N GLY A 149 18.27 26.59 -35.01
CA GLY A 149 18.79 25.23 -34.74
C GLY A 149 17.96 24.35 -33.80
N THR A 150 16.88 24.85 -33.20
CA THR A 150 15.88 24.06 -32.45
C THR A 150 14.60 23.89 -33.28
N ARG A 151 14.23 22.65 -33.59
CA ARG A 151 13.02 22.35 -34.38
C ARG A 151 12.12 21.39 -33.62
N SER A 152 10.83 21.73 -33.53
CA SER A 152 9.79 20.76 -33.21
C SER A 152 9.47 19.99 -34.49
N ALA A 153 9.57 18.66 -34.48
CA ALA A 153 9.28 17.87 -35.67
C ALA A 153 7.76 17.83 -35.89
N GLY A 154 7.24 18.83 -36.60
CA GLY A 154 5.93 18.78 -37.23
C GLY A 154 6.07 18.34 -38.70
N PRO A 155 4.98 17.92 -39.37
CA PRO A 155 5.02 17.67 -40.80
C PRO A 155 5.47 18.95 -41.53
N ALA A 156 6.72 18.96 -41.99
CA ALA A 156 7.23 20.03 -42.81
C ALA A 156 6.72 19.80 -44.23
N LEU A 157 5.83 20.66 -44.72
CA LEU A 157 5.63 20.78 -46.16
C LEU A 157 6.87 21.49 -46.72
N PRO A 158 7.69 20.86 -47.58
CA PRO A 158 8.79 21.56 -48.21
C PRO A 158 8.18 22.58 -49.18
N ALA A 159 8.45 23.87 -48.96
CA ALA A 159 7.93 24.94 -49.80
C ALA A 159 8.44 24.91 -51.26
N GLU A 160 9.38 24.00 -51.58
CA GLU A 160 10.04 23.91 -52.90
C GLU A 160 9.80 22.57 -53.62
N ALA A 161 9.01 21.65 -53.09
CA ALA A 161 8.87 20.27 -53.62
C ALA A 161 7.44 19.83 -53.99
N LEU A 162 6.64 20.72 -54.55
CA LEU A 162 5.45 20.33 -55.33
C LEU A 162 5.80 20.50 -56.83
N PRO A 163 5.66 19.52 -57.76
CA PRO A 163 5.25 18.11 -57.66
C PRO A 163 6.09 17.09 -58.51
N VAL A 164 5.59 15.84 -58.53
CA VAL A 164 5.71 14.70 -59.49
C VAL A 164 6.44 13.47 -58.94
N ALA A 165 5.65 12.44 -58.64
CA ALA A 165 6.04 11.12 -58.16
C ALA A 165 6.14 10.11 -59.31
N ASP A 166 7.04 9.13 -59.18
CA ASP A 166 6.99 7.88 -59.95
C ASP A 166 6.09 6.87 -59.20
N ALA A 167 4.92 6.61 -59.79
CA ALA A 167 3.77 5.82 -59.30
C ALA A 167 3.05 6.40 -58.05
N ARG A 168 2.26 7.46 -58.32
CA ARG A 168 1.45 8.21 -57.36
C ARG A 168 0.18 7.44 -56.94
N VAL A 169 -0.05 7.26 -55.64
CA VAL A 169 -1.40 6.99 -55.10
C VAL A 169 -2.27 8.19 -55.46
N ARG A 170 -3.33 7.96 -56.24
CA ARG A 170 -4.20 9.04 -56.73
C ARG A 170 -5.24 9.33 -55.68
N VAL A 171 -5.25 10.56 -55.15
CA VAL A 171 -6.25 11.02 -54.19
C VAL A 171 -7.19 11.97 -54.92
N ALA A 172 -8.37 11.48 -55.25
CA ALA A 172 -9.44 12.31 -55.78
C ALA A 172 -9.93 13.25 -54.68
N VAL A 173 -9.84 14.55 -54.93
CA VAL A 173 -10.35 15.60 -54.05
C VAL A 173 -11.54 16.25 -54.73
N ILE A 174 -12.71 16.03 -54.16
CA ILE A 174 -13.97 16.56 -54.66
C ILE A 174 -14.51 17.51 -53.62
N GLN A 175 -14.92 18.69 -54.04
CA GLN A 175 -15.60 19.63 -53.17
C GLN A 175 -17.07 19.73 -53.58
N ILE A 176 -17.94 19.77 -52.59
CA ILE A 176 -19.40 19.74 -52.74
C ILE A 176 -19.97 20.91 -51.97
N ASP A 177 -20.93 21.60 -52.55
CA ASP A 177 -21.61 22.71 -51.88
C ASP A 177 -22.69 22.23 -50.89
N HIS A 178 -23.33 23.19 -50.23
CA HIS A 178 -24.40 22.95 -49.26
C HIS A 178 -25.65 22.26 -49.84
N GLN A 179 -25.81 22.23 -51.17
CA GLN A 179 -26.93 21.59 -51.87
C GLN A 179 -26.57 20.17 -52.35
N GLY A 180 -25.33 19.72 -52.11
CA GLY A 180 -24.85 18.41 -52.54
C GLY A 180 -24.29 18.39 -53.96
N ALA A 181 -24.14 19.56 -54.61
CA ALA A 181 -23.59 19.69 -55.96
C ALA A 181 -22.07 19.86 -55.95
N VAL A 182 -21.40 19.21 -56.90
CA VAL A 182 -19.94 19.25 -57.05
C VAL A 182 -19.52 20.64 -57.51
N ASN A 183 -18.66 21.32 -56.75
CA ASN A 183 -18.14 22.65 -57.08
C ASN A 183 -16.62 22.64 -57.41
N ALA A 184 -15.88 21.61 -57.02
CA ALA A 184 -14.49 21.40 -57.43
C ALA A 184 -14.19 19.92 -57.68
N TRP A 185 -13.35 19.66 -58.69
CA TRP A 185 -12.97 18.33 -59.16
C TRP A 185 -11.51 18.37 -59.64
N ASN A 186 -10.61 17.72 -58.92
CA ASN A 186 -9.18 17.75 -59.23
C ASN A 186 -8.78 16.77 -60.35
N ASP A 187 -7.55 16.89 -60.86
CA ASP A 187 -7.05 16.05 -61.96
C ASP A 187 -6.99 14.56 -61.56
N ASP A 188 -6.68 14.24 -60.30
CA ASP A 188 -6.69 12.85 -59.81
C ASP A 188 -8.12 12.25 -59.84
N ALA A 189 -9.17 13.06 -59.65
CA ALA A 189 -10.57 12.63 -59.82
C ALA A 189 -10.97 12.46 -61.29
N HIS A 190 -10.43 13.27 -62.21
CA HIS A 190 -10.58 13.06 -63.66
C HIS A 190 -9.95 11.73 -64.07
N ASP A 191 -8.75 11.47 -63.57
CA ASP A 191 -7.96 10.29 -63.85
C ASP A 191 -8.53 9.00 -63.23
N LEU A 192 -9.18 9.10 -62.07
CA LEU A 192 -9.80 7.96 -61.38
C LEU A 192 -11.19 7.60 -61.93
N PHE A 193 -11.99 8.59 -62.36
CA PHE A 193 -13.40 8.38 -62.72
C PHE A 193 -13.74 8.73 -64.18
N GLY A 194 -12.79 9.27 -64.95
CA GLY A 194 -12.94 9.55 -66.38
C GLY A 194 -13.79 10.76 -66.76
N PHE A 195 -14.32 11.51 -65.78
CA PHE A 195 -15.10 12.72 -66.05
C PHE A 195 -14.24 13.98 -66.02
N ALA A 196 -14.38 14.85 -67.01
CA ALA A 196 -13.76 16.18 -66.97
C ALA A 196 -14.54 17.09 -66.00
N ALA A 197 -13.84 18.00 -65.29
CA ALA A 197 -14.47 18.89 -64.31
C ALA A 197 -15.70 19.64 -64.87
N LYS A 198 -15.65 20.07 -66.14
CA LYS A 198 -16.78 20.75 -66.84
C LYS A 198 -18.05 19.89 -66.99
N GLN A 199 -17.92 18.56 -66.94
CA GLN A 199 -19.03 17.62 -67.09
C GLN A 199 -19.73 17.31 -65.76
N VAL A 200 -19.07 17.62 -64.63
CA VAL A 200 -19.48 17.21 -63.28
C VAL A 200 -19.81 18.40 -62.38
N ILE A 201 -19.13 19.53 -62.57
CA ILE A 201 -19.39 20.75 -61.80
C ILE A 201 -20.86 21.17 -61.97
N GLY A 202 -21.54 21.38 -60.85
CA GLY A 202 -22.96 21.74 -60.74
C GLY A 202 -23.92 20.55 -60.68
N LYS A 203 -23.45 19.30 -60.80
CA LYS A 203 -24.28 18.09 -60.63
C LYS A 203 -24.19 17.56 -59.20
N PRO A 204 -25.25 16.94 -58.66
CA PRO A 204 -25.21 16.34 -57.34
C PRO A 204 -24.27 15.13 -57.31
N LEU A 205 -23.48 14.98 -56.23
CA LEU A 205 -22.57 13.83 -56.09
C LEU A 205 -23.34 12.49 -56.11
N THR A 206 -24.60 12.50 -55.67
CA THR A 206 -25.47 11.32 -55.63
C THR A 206 -25.72 10.68 -57.01
N ASP A 207 -25.66 11.45 -58.09
CA ASP A 207 -25.77 10.93 -59.46
C ASP A 207 -24.56 10.06 -59.85
N LEU A 208 -23.38 10.41 -59.32
CA LEU A 208 -22.12 9.72 -59.56
C LEU A 208 -21.92 8.58 -58.55
N ALA A 209 -22.44 8.69 -57.34
CA ALA A 209 -22.26 7.69 -56.30
C ALA A 209 -23.12 6.45 -56.52
N ALA A 210 -22.48 5.29 -56.55
CA ALA A 210 -23.10 3.98 -56.38
C ALA A 210 -23.01 3.60 -54.89
N TRP A 211 -23.95 4.11 -54.10
CA TRP A 211 -24.02 3.83 -52.66
C TRP A 211 -24.62 2.44 -52.40
N PRO A 212 -23.97 1.57 -51.61
CA PRO A 212 -24.51 0.25 -51.28
C PRO A 212 -25.75 0.39 -50.38
N HIS A 213 -26.86 -0.23 -50.77
CA HIS A 213 -28.00 -0.45 -49.86
C HIS A 213 -27.67 -1.61 -48.92
N THR A 214 -26.89 -1.34 -47.88
CA THR A 214 -26.62 -2.32 -46.81
C THR A 214 -27.82 -2.35 -45.84
N PRO A 215 -28.54 -3.47 -45.68
CA PRO A 215 -29.62 -3.55 -44.71
C PRO A 215 -29.05 -3.44 -43.29
N GLY A 216 -29.45 -2.41 -42.52
CA GLY A 216 -29.11 -2.28 -41.09
C GLY A 216 -28.36 -1.01 -40.67
N THR A 217 -27.89 -0.17 -41.60
CA THR A 217 -27.38 1.18 -41.32
C THR A 217 -28.18 2.18 -42.17
N SER A 218 -29.06 2.95 -41.54
CA SER A 218 -30.10 3.75 -42.21
C SER A 218 -29.62 5.05 -42.87
N THR A 219 -28.32 5.32 -42.93
CA THR A 219 -27.79 6.59 -43.44
C THR A 219 -27.57 6.54 -44.96
N GLY A 220 -28.35 7.30 -45.72
CA GLY A 220 -28.11 7.54 -47.14
C GLY A 220 -26.89 8.46 -47.36
N ILE A 221 -26.35 8.51 -48.58
CA ILE A 221 -25.18 9.36 -48.89
C ILE A 221 -25.42 10.85 -48.58
N GLU A 222 -26.64 11.35 -48.78
CA GLU A 222 -26.99 12.73 -48.41
C GLU A 222 -26.87 13.00 -46.91
N GLU A 223 -27.14 11.99 -46.09
CA GLU A 223 -27.02 12.08 -44.65
C GLU A 223 -25.55 11.99 -44.22
N ALA A 224 -24.75 11.13 -44.88
CA ALA A 224 -23.30 11.05 -44.68
C ALA A 224 -22.59 12.37 -45.01
N LEU A 225 -22.99 13.05 -46.09
CA LEU A 225 -22.43 14.35 -46.51
C LEU A 225 -22.80 15.50 -45.56
N ARG A 226 -23.83 15.33 -44.72
CA ARG A 226 -24.24 16.32 -43.71
C ARG A 226 -23.46 16.17 -42.39
N LEU A 227 -22.83 15.02 -42.15
CA LEU A 227 -21.99 14.78 -40.97
C LEU A 227 -20.75 15.67 -40.99
N SER A 228 -20.22 15.99 -39.80
CA SER A 228 -18.99 16.79 -39.66
C SER A 228 -17.76 16.05 -40.20
N ARG A 229 -17.73 14.73 -40.00
CA ARG A 229 -16.76 13.79 -40.58
C ARG A 229 -17.42 12.44 -40.80
N TRP A 230 -17.15 11.80 -41.93
CA TRP A 230 -17.61 10.44 -42.24
C TRP A 230 -16.53 9.68 -43.00
N GLU A 231 -16.31 8.41 -42.68
CA GLU A 231 -15.35 7.53 -43.35
C GLU A 231 -16.01 6.21 -43.73
N GLY A 232 -15.74 5.71 -44.93
CA GLY A 232 -16.28 4.44 -45.39
C GLY A 232 -16.10 4.17 -46.87
N SER A 233 -16.33 2.92 -47.26
CA SER A 233 -16.22 2.47 -48.65
C SER A 233 -17.55 2.57 -49.39
N TYR A 234 -17.52 3.07 -50.63
CA TYR A 234 -18.66 3.04 -51.55
C TYR A 234 -18.19 3.08 -53.01
N GLY A 235 -19.09 3.00 -54.00
CA GLY A 235 -18.70 3.06 -55.42
C GLY A 235 -18.91 4.45 -56.04
N ILE A 236 -18.09 4.83 -57.02
CA ILE A 236 -18.32 5.96 -57.92
C ILE A 236 -18.47 5.42 -59.34
N ARG A 237 -19.57 5.76 -60.03
CA ARG A 237 -19.77 5.46 -61.45
C ARG A 237 -18.80 6.31 -62.26
N GLY A 238 -17.98 5.69 -63.11
CA GLY A 238 -17.09 6.37 -64.04
C GLY A 238 -17.78 6.73 -65.36
N ALA A 239 -17.11 7.54 -66.18
CA ALA A 239 -17.62 8.01 -67.48
C ALA A 239 -17.80 6.87 -68.51
N ASP A 240 -17.12 5.74 -68.31
CA ASP A 240 -17.23 4.50 -69.10
C ASP A 240 -18.38 3.58 -68.65
N GLY A 241 -19.13 3.99 -67.62
CA GLY A 241 -20.24 3.22 -67.04
C GLY A 241 -19.83 2.18 -66.00
N ARG A 242 -18.53 2.03 -65.69
CA ARG A 242 -18.05 1.09 -64.64
C ARG A 242 -18.13 1.73 -63.27
N ILE A 243 -18.35 0.93 -62.23
CA ILE A 243 -18.31 1.40 -60.83
C ILE A 243 -16.88 1.20 -60.30
N VAL A 244 -16.24 2.27 -59.87
CA VAL A 244 -14.94 2.28 -59.21
C VAL A 244 -15.17 2.21 -57.70
N PRO A 245 -14.75 1.13 -57.00
CA PRO A 245 -14.84 1.05 -55.55
C PRO A 245 -13.80 1.97 -54.91
N VAL A 246 -14.24 2.80 -53.97
CA VAL A 246 -13.44 3.82 -53.31
C VAL A 246 -13.62 3.79 -51.81
N TYR A 247 -12.55 4.09 -51.08
CA TYR A 247 -12.60 4.45 -49.66
C TYR A 247 -12.57 5.97 -49.55
N ALA A 248 -13.53 6.53 -48.80
CA ALA A 248 -13.72 7.96 -48.73
C ALA A 248 -13.62 8.49 -47.30
N SER A 249 -13.05 9.70 -47.17
CA SER A 249 -13.15 10.53 -45.98
C SER A 249 -13.84 11.84 -46.37
N HIS A 250 -15.03 12.08 -45.80
CA HIS A 250 -15.80 13.29 -46.01
C HIS A 250 -15.55 14.22 -44.83
N LEU A 251 -15.08 15.43 -45.12
CA LEU A 251 -14.81 16.46 -44.12
C LEU A 251 -15.63 17.69 -44.44
N ARG A 252 -16.47 18.09 -43.49
CA ARG A 252 -17.27 19.31 -43.67
C ARG A 252 -16.41 20.53 -43.34
N VAL A 253 -16.25 21.39 -44.33
CA VAL A 253 -15.46 22.62 -44.27
C VAL A 253 -16.33 23.82 -44.65
N ARG A 254 -15.78 25.03 -44.60
CA ARG A 254 -16.44 26.23 -45.12
C ARG A 254 -15.66 26.75 -46.31
N ASP A 255 -16.35 26.95 -47.43
CA ASP A 255 -15.75 27.44 -48.67
C ASP A 255 -15.28 28.89 -48.55
N THR A 256 -14.55 29.43 -49.53
CA THR A 256 -13.97 30.79 -49.49
C THR A 256 -14.99 31.90 -49.22
N ALA A 257 -16.28 31.66 -49.47
CA ALA A 257 -17.39 32.57 -49.19
C ALA A 257 -18.06 32.34 -47.82
N GLY A 258 -17.64 31.33 -47.06
CA GLY A 258 -18.14 31.00 -45.72
C GLY A 258 -19.34 30.06 -45.70
N ALA A 259 -19.79 29.60 -46.87
CA ALA A 259 -20.88 28.63 -46.98
C ALA A 259 -20.38 27.22 -46.62
N PRO A 260 -21.21 26.40 -45.96
CA PRO A 260 -20.84 25.03 -45.61
C PRO A 260 -20.64 24.21 -46.89
N SER A 261 -19.49 23.56 -47.01
CA SER A 261 -19.09 22.77 -48.17
C SER A 261 -18.38 21.52 -47.68
N THR A 262 -18.60 20.38 -48.33
CA THR A 262 -18.00 19.12 -47.93
C THR A 262 -16.85 18.79 -48.88
N VAL A 263 -15.66 18.57 -48.33
CA VAL A 263 -14.49 18.07 -49.08
C VAL A 263 -14.46 16.56 -48.91
N CYS A 264 -14.51 15.84 -50.01
CA CYS A 264 -14.43 14.40 -50.08
C CYS A 264 -13.04 14.01 -50.61
N LEU A 265 -12.28 13.30 -49.78
CA LEU A 265 -11.02 12.66 -50.15
C LEU A 265 -11.33 11.20 -50.49
N LEU A 266 -10.95 10.77 -51.70
CA LEU A 266 -11.29 9.46 -52.23
C LEU A 266 -10.03 8.79 -52.79
N VAL A 267 -9.79 7.55 -52.36
CA VAL A 267 -8.78 6.65 -52.92
C VAL A 267 -9.46 5.36 -53.35
N ARG A 268 -8.78 4.53 -54.15
CA ARG A 268 -9.33 3.19 -54.45
C ARG A 268 -9.42 2.38 -53.15
N ASP A 269 -10.39 1.48 -53.05
CA ASP A 269 -10.65 0.75 -51.80
C ASP A 269 -9.47 -0.15 -51.36
N ASP A 270 -8.67 -0.64 -52.32
CA ASP A 270 -7.42 -1.36 -52.07
C ASP A 270 -6.29 -0.47 -51.52
N GLU A 271 -6.39 0.85 -51.69
CA GLU A 271 -5.47 1.87 -51.19
C GLU A 271 -5.97 2.54 -49.88
N ARG A 272 -7.01 2.01 -49.24
CA ARG A 272 -7.67 2.62 -48.06
C ARG A 272 -6.75 2.93 -46.89
N ALA A 273 -5.62 2.23 -46.75
CA ALA A 273 -4.62 2.47 -45.71
C ALA A 273 -4.07 3.92 -45.73
N VAL A 274 -4.20 4.62 -46.85
CA VAL A 274 -3.77 6.02 -47.00
C VAL A 274 -4.71 7.01 -46.30
N LEU A 275 -5.99 6.66 -46.14
CA LEU A 275 -7.00 7.53 -45.51
C LEU A 275 -7.59 6.96 -44.21
N GLN A 276 -7.42 5.67 -43.94
CA GLN A 276 -8.05 4.99 -42.81
C GLN A 276 -7.30 5.26 -41.50
N THR A 277 -8.04 5.71 -40.48
CA THR A 277 -7.55 5.77 -39.10
C THR A 277 -7.57 4.36 -38.50
N PRO A 278 -6.48 3.82 -37.90
CA PRO A 278 -6.48 2.45 -37.37
C PRO A 278 -7.49 2.31 -36.22
N PRO A 279 -8.40 1.31 -36.27
CA PRO A 279 -9.33 1.06 -35.18
C PRO A 279 -8.61 0.42 -33.99
N ARG A 280 -9.04 0.77 -32.77
CA ARG A 280 -8.71 0.03 -31.53
C ARG A 280 -9.05 -1.45 -31.75
N ALA A 281 -8.06 -2.33 -31.60
CA ALA A 281 -8.31 -3.78 -31.63
C ALA A 281 -9.09 -4.18 -30.37
N THR A 282 -10.38 -4.47 -30.54
CA THR A 282 -11.13 -5.30 -29.60
C THR A 282 -10.58 -6.72 -29.67
N ALA A 283 -10.22 -7.28 -28.51
CA ALA A 283 -9.70 -8.63 -28.33
C ALA A 283 -10.42 -9.65 -29.23
N ALA A 284 -9.65 -10.37 -30.04
CA ALA A 284 -10.13 -11.48 -30.86
C ALA A 284 -9.49 -12.79 -30.39
N ASP A 285 -10.33 -13.83 -30.35
CA ASP A 285 -10.08 -15.20 -29.88
C ASP A 285 -8.86 -15.88 -30.54
N PRO A 286 -8.12 -16.73 -29.79
CA PRO A 286 -6.90 -17.39 -30.24
C PRO A 286 -7.21 -18.70 -30.98
N ALA A 287 -8.00 -18.65 -32.06
CA ALA A 287 -8.32 -19.84 -32.83
C ALA A 287 -8.56 -19.52 -34.30
N THR A 288 -7.51 -19.17 -35.05
CA THR A 288 -7.36 -19.43 -36.50
C THR A 288 -6.09 -18.75 -37.04
N SER A 289 -4.94 -19.41 -36.91
CA SER A 289 -3.73 -18.99 -37.63
C SER A 289 -2.81 -20.16 -37.96
N GLU A 290 -3.30 -21.08 -38.79
CA GLU A 290 -2.42 -21.93 -39.59
C GLU A 290 -2.63 -21.61 -41.07
N ARG A 291 -1.78 -20.73 -41.61
CA ARG A 291 -1.15 -20.86 -42.95
C ARG A 291 -0.31 -19.61 -43.27
N GLY A 292 1.01 -19.83 -43.31
CA GLY A 292 1.95 -19.11 -44.18
C GLY A 292 2.19 -17.63 -43.85
N ALA A 293 2.84 -17.33 -42.72
CA ALA A 293 3.39 -16.00 -42.48
C ALA A 293 4.70 -15.83 -43.27
N ALA A 294 4.68 -14.94 -44.27
CA ALA A 294 5.87 -14.20 -44.63
C ALA A 294 6.31 -13.45 -43.36
N THR A 295 7.54 -13.68 -42.91
CA THR A 295 8.09 -13.09 -41.69
C THR A 295 7.99 -11.56 -41.79
N ASP A 296 7.10 -10.99 -40.99
CA ASP A 296 6.87 -9.55 -40.93
C ASP A 296 8.17 -8.90 -40.42
N PRO A 297 8.76 -7.92 -41.13
CA PRO A 297 9.90 -7.14 -40.61
C PRO A 297 9.66 -6.56 -39.20
N PHE A 298 8.40 -6.51 -38.76
CA PHE A 298 7.99 -6.11 -37.41
C PHE A 298 8.21 -7.15 -36.30
N GLU A 299 8.29 -8.46 -36.57
CA GLU A 299 8.68 -9.44 -35.53
C GLU A 299 10.12 -9.20 -35.05
N VAL A 300 10.97 -8.64 -35.92
CA VAL A 300 12.37 -8.31 -35.62
C VAL A 300 12.47 -7.15 -34.62
N PHE A 301 11.55 -6.18 -34.63
CA PHE A 301 11.60 -5.00 -33.75
C PHE A 301 11.07 -5.24 -32.34
N ILE A 302 10.25 -6.27 -32.13
CA ILE A 302 9.70 -6.60 -30.81
C ILE A 302 10.39 -7.84 -30.21
N GLY A 303 10.83 -8.80 -31.05
CA GLY A 303 11.19 -10.13 -30.55
C GLY A 303 9.97 -10.84 -29.94
N SER A 304 10.01 -12.16 -29.78
CA SER A 304 8.95 -12.87 -29.05
C SER A 304 8.72 -12.25 -27.67
N PRO A 305 7.48 -12.21 -27.17
CA PRO A 305 7.19 -11.66 -25.85
C PRO A 305 7.74 -12.60 -24.77
N ALA A 306 8.82 -12.17 -24.11
CA ALA A 306 9.22 -12.45 -22.72
C ALA A 306 10.66 -11.89 -22.50
N PRO A 307 10.96 -11.24 -21.36
CA PRO A 307 10.67 -11.77 -20.03
C PRO A 307 9.85 -10.82 -19.16
N ASP A 308 9.38 -11.37 -18.05
CA ASP A 308 8.58 -10.76 -16.97
C ASP A 308 9.28 -9.59 -16.23
N ASP A 309 10.21 -8.87 -16.86
CA ASP A 309 11.05 -7.85 -16.23
C ASP A 309 11.11 -6.56 -17.07
N LEU A 310 10.66 -5.46 -16.47
CA LEU A 310 10.59 -4.12 -17.08
C LEU A 310 11.98 -3.67 -17.52
N ASP A 311 13.00 -3.87 -16.68
CA ASP A 311 14.36 -3.38 -16.94
C ASP A 311 14.95 -4.01 -18.21
N GLY A 312 14.73 -5.31 -18.41
CA GLY A 312 15.14 -6.01 -19.62
C GLY A 312 14.45 -5.48 -20.88
N LEU A 313 13.16 -5.14 -20.79
CA LEU A 313 12.41 -4.55 -21.91
C LEU A 313 12.91 -3.13 -22.23
N LEU A 314 13.15 -2.31 -21.20
CA LEU A 314 13.66 -0.95 -21.36
C LEU A 314 15.07 -0.95 -21.96
N GLN A 315 15.96 -1.84 -21.49
CA GLN A 315 17.34 -1.92 -21.99
C GLN A 315 17.37 -2.32 -23.47
N ARG A 316 16.62 -3.35 -23.88
CA ARG A 316 16.54 -3.77 -25.30
C ARG A 316 15.95 -2.67 -26.18
N THR A 317 14.98 -1.93 -25.67
CA THR A 317 14.35 -0.81 -26.36
C THR A 317 15.38 0.27 -26.69
N VAL A 318 16.19 0.64 -25.69
CA VAL A 318 17.22 1.67 -25.84
C VAL A 318 18.33 1.23 -26.79
N GLU A 319 18.77 -0.02 -26.71
CA GLU A 319 19.77 -0.60 -27.64
C GLU A 319 19.26 -0.58 -29.09
N ARG A 320 18.02 -1.01 -29.33
CA ARG A 320 17.42 -0.98 -30.66
C ARG A 320 17.20 0.43 -31.18
N ALA A 321 16.81 1.37 -30.31
CA ALA A 321 16.63 2.76 -30.70
C ALA A 321 17.96 3.40 -31.14
N ARG A 322 19.05 3.12 -30.41
CA ARG A 322 20.40 3.52 -30.80
C ARG A 322 20.76 2.95 -32.17
N ASP A 323 20.62 1.64 -32.35
CA ASP A 323 21.03 0.95 -33.57
C ASP A 323 20.17 1.37 -34.78
N MET A 324 18.87 1.66 -34.58
CA MET A 324 17.94 2.10 -35.62
C MET A 324 18.33 3.46 -36.24
N LEU A 325 18.87 4.37 -35.43
CA LEU A 325 19.29 5.70 -35.88
C LEU A 325 20.82 5.83 -36.04
N ASP A 326 21.55 4.71 -35.88
CA ASP A 326 23.02 4.67 -35.87
C ASP A 326 23.59 5.75 -34.92
N GLY A 327 23.05 5.81 -33.69
CA GLY A 327 23.45 6.79 -32.68
C GLY A 327 24.62 6.32 -31.83
N ASP A 328 25.33 7.25 -31.20
CA ASP A 328 26.42 6.92 -30.27
C ASP A 328 25.88 6.56 -28.87
N SER A 329 24.73 7.15 -28.48
CA SER A 329 24.05 6.83 -27.23
C SER A 329 22.53 6.92 -27.34
N ALA A 330 21.83 6.23 -26.45
CA ALA A 330 20.38 6.33 -26.32
C ALA A 330 19.96 6.19 -24.85
N TYR A 331 18.78 6.72 -24.53
CA TYR A 331 18.23 6.70 -23.18
C TYR A 331 16.70 6.66 -23.20
N LEU A 332 16.12 6.10 -22.14
CA LEU A 332 14.69 6.07 -21.91
C LEU A 332 14.39 6.54 -20.48
N LEU A 333 13.46 7.50 -20.41
CA LEU A 333 12.95 8.10 -19.18
C LEU A 333 11.50 7.69 -18.98
N LEU A 334 11.10 7.36 -17.75
CA LEU A 334 9.69 7.12 -17.38
C LEU A 334 9.16 8.27 -16.53
N ALA A 335 7.90 8.63 -16.72
CA ALA A 335 7.24 9.64 -15.91
C ALA A 335 6.92 9.13 -14.51
N THR A 336 7.05 10.02 -13.52
CA THR A 336 6.45 9.83 -12.20
C THR A 336 4.92 9.80 -12.30
N ASP A 337 4.25 9.28 -11.28
CA ASP A 337 2.79 9.11 -11.33
C ASP A 337 2.01 10.42 -11.47
N ASP A 338 2.59 11.53 -11.03
CA ASP A 338 2.08 12.90 -11.14
C ASP A 338 2.51 13.64 -12.43
N GLU A 339 3.29 13.00 -13.30
CA GLU A 339 3.80 13.56 -14.57
C GLU A 339 4.64 14.84 -14.42
N THR A 340 5.22 15.09 -13.24
CA THR A 340 6.03 16.28 -12.98
C THR A 340 7.51 16.05 -13.25
N GLU A 341 7.98 14.81 -13.10
CA GLU A 341 9.38 14.41 -13.26
C GLU A 341 9.51 13.19 -14.19
N LEU A 342 10.65 13.11 -14.88
CA LEU A 342 11.08 11.99 -15.70
C LEU A 342 12.30 11.34 -15.05
N GLU A 343 12.24 10.05 -14.80
CA GLU A 343 13.31 9.27 -14.19
C GLU A 343 14.03 8.44 -15.26
N VAL A 344 15.37 8.51 -15.27
CA VAL A 344 16.19 7.68 -16.16
C VAL A 344 16.10 6.21 -15.72
N ARG A 345 15.52 5.36 -16.58
CA ARG A 345 15.34 3.93 -16.31
C ARG A 345 16.25 3.03 -17.14
N ALA A 346 16.58 3.43 -18.36
CA ALA A 346 17.56 2.70 -19.18
C ALA A 346 18.42 3.66 -20.01
N SER A 347 19.67 3.27 -20.25
CA SER A 347 20.61 4.00 -21.11
C SER A 347 21.65 3.07 -21.73
N THR A 348 22.18 3.45 -22.88
CA THR A 348 23.31 2.78 -23.53
C THR A 348 24.24 3.83 -24.16
N GLY A 349 25.55 3.60 -24.12
CA GLY A 349 26.53 4.56 -24.63
C GLY A 349 26.77 5.80 -23.75
N LEU A 350 26.26 5.82 -22.51
CA LEU A 350 26.49 6.89 -21.52
C LEU A 350 27.39 6.43 -20.35
N PRO A 351 28.26 7.29 -19.76
CA PRO A 351 29.12 6.92 -18.63
C PRO A 351 28.35 6.53 -17.37
N SER A 352 28.61 5.34 -16.82
CA SER A 352 27.66 4.56 -16.00
C SER A 352 27.46 4.96 -14.53
N ALA A 353 28.12 5.99 -13.99
CA ALA A 353 28.26 6.13 -12.53
C ALA A 353 27.34 7.16 -11.82
N ARG A 354 26.56 8.00 -12.54
CA ARG A 354 25.79 9.09 -11.90
C ARG A 354 24.31 9.22 -12.29
N GLN A 355 23.80 8.35 -13.18
CA GLN A 355 22.55 8.66 -13.90
C GLN A 355 21.43 7.63 -13.79
N ARG A 356 21.64 6.46 -13.17
CA ARG A 356 20.50 5.58 -12.82
C ARG A 356 19.65 6.31 -11.77
N PHE A 357 18.36 6.51 -12.06
CA PHE A 357 17.40 7.22 -11.20
C PHE A 357 17.60 8.75 -11.09
N ALA A 358 18.38 9.35 -11.98
CA ALA A 358 18.40 10.81 -12.09
C ALA A 358 17.00 11.29 -12.52
N ARG A 359 16.43 12.23 -11.76
CA ARG A 359 15.14 12.85 -12.05
C ARG A 359 15.34 14.15 -12.81
N VAL A 360 14.62 14.29 -13.91
CA VAL A 360 14.61 15.47 -14.77
C VAL A 360 13.20 16.06 -14.73
N PRO A 361 13.00 17.31 -14.32
CA PRO A 361 11.67 17.90 -14.32
C PRO A 361 11.14 17.99 -15.76
N VAL A 362 9.85 17.69 -15.95
CA VAL A 362 9.20 17.72 -17.27
C VAL A 362 9.22 19.13 -17.91
N GLU A 363 9.39 20.18 -17.10
CA GLU A 363 9.36 21.59 -17.53
C GLU A 363 10.63 22.41 -17.18
N ALA A 364 11.73 21.79 -16.74
CA ALA A 364 12.90 22.56 -16.28
C ALA A 364 13.81 23.03 -17.43
N GLY A 365 13.68 24.31 -17.80
CA GLY A 365 14.69 25.07 -18.52
C GLY A 365 14.25 26.51 -18.79
N THR A 366 15.13 27.48 -18.61
CA THR A 366 14.91 28.93 -18.89
C THR A 366 14.79 29.26 -20.40
N GLY A 367 14.38 28.30 -21.23
CA GLY A 367 14.22 28.42 -22.67
C GLY A 367 13.00 27.61 -23.14
N ARG A 368 12.05 28.32 -23.74
CA ARG A 368 10.70 27.89 -24.15
C ARG A 368 10.67 26.88 -25.32
N TYR A 369 11.61 25.94 -25.42
CA TYR A 369 11.71 25.03 -26.56
C TYR A 369 11.98 23.59 -26.13
N GLY A 370 10.94 22.76 -26.28
CA GLY A 370 11.01 21.31 -26.09
C GLY A 370 10.03 20.84 -25.02
N SER A 371 8.72 20.91 -25.27
CA SER A 371 7.80 20.15 -24.42
C SER A 371 8.21 18.68 -24.51
N ALA A 372 8.52 18.03 -23.39
CA ALA A 372 8.79 16.59 -23.33
C ALA A 372 7.63 15.75 -23.92
N ARG A 373 6.49 16.40 -24.20
CA ARG A 373 5.30 15.87 -24.87
C ARG A 373 5.39 15.92 -26.39
N MET A 374 6.48 16.35 -27.02
CA MET A 374 6.62 16.37 -28.48
C MET A 374 8.01 15.95 -28.96
N PRO A 375 8.11 15.40 -30.18
CA PRO A 375 9.39 15.21 -30.85
C PRO A 375 10.20 16.50 -30.92
N ALA A 376 11.41 16.46 -30.41
CA ALA A 376 12.37 17.55 -30.48
C ALA A 376 13.66 17.06 -31.15
N VAL A 377 14.19 17.91 -32.04
CA VAL A 377 15.48 17.69 -32.70
C VAL A 377 16.38 18.86 -32.36
N HIS A 378 17.53 18.54 -31.81
CA HIS A 378 18.61 19.48 -31.52
C HIS A 378 19.78 19.17 -32.44
N ASP A 379 19.96 20.03 -33.44
CA ASP A 379 21.01 19.91 -34.44
C ASP A 379 22.41 20.09 -33.83
N ASP A 380 22.55 20.97 -32.83
CA ASP A 380 23.80 21.19 -32.10
C ASP A 380 23.55 21.63 -30.66
N LEU A 381 23.85 20.77 -29.69
CA LEU A 381 23.70 21.02 -28.26
C LEU A 381 24.64 22.10 -27.73
N SER A 382 25.73 22.43 -28.45
CA SER A 382 26.59 23.56 -28.08
C SER A 382 25.92 24.92 -28.25
N VAL A 383 24.89 25.00 -29.10
CA VAL A 383 24.12 26.22 -29.36
C VAL A 383 23.12 26.49 -28.23
N VAL A 384 22.65 25.44 -27.55
CA VAL A 384 21.73 25.53 -26.42
C VAL A 384 22.21 24.59 -25.29
N PRO A 385 23.26 24.99 -24.54
CA PRO A 385 23.77 24.20 -23.43
C PRO A 385 22.67 23.99 -22.37
N GLY A 386 22.49 22.74 -21.93
CA GLY A 386 21.45 22.38 -20.95
C GLY A 386 20.07 22.09 -21.54
N ALA A 387 19.90 22.05 -22.86
CA ALA A 387 18.64 21.62 -23.49
C ALA A 387 18.23 20.19 -23.10
N VAL A 388 19.22 19.31 -22.88
CA VAL A 388 19.04 17.97 -22.30
C VAL A 388 20.02 17.82 -21.14
N PRO A 389 19.60 18.05 -19.88
CA PRO A 389 20.49 18.01 -18.71
C PRO A 389 21.25 16.70 -18.56
N LEU A 390 20.64 15.58 -18.98
CA LEU A 390 21.25 14.24 -18.93
C LEU A 390 22.53 14.13 -19.79
N LEU A 391 22.62 14.90 -20.88
CA LEU A 391 23.74 14.84 -21.82
C LEU A 391 24.83 15.89 -21.52
N ALA A 392 24.67 16.68 -20.47
CA ALA A 392 25.70 17.62 -20.04
C ALA A 392 27.03 16.86 -19.75
N ASP A 393 28.14 17.40 -20.24
CA ASP A 393 29.49 16.85 -20.04
C ASP A 393 29.74 15.44 -20.63
N THR A 394 28.84 14.94 -21.49
CA THR A 394 28.98 13.62 -22.15
C THR A 394 29.72 13.66 -23.48
N GLY A 395 29.91 14.85 -24.07
CA GLY A 395 30.50 15.02 -25.41
C GLY A 395 29.50 14.94 -26.57
N MET A 396 28.24 14.61 -26.31
CA MET A 396 27.18 14.55 -27.32
C MET A 396 26.87 15.93 -27.91
N ARG A 397 26.72 15.99 -29.23
CA ARG A 397 26.50 17.23 -29.99
C ARG A 397 25.16 17.31 -30.67
N SER A 398 24.50 16.22 -31.03
CA SER A 398 23.13 16.27 -31.55
C SER A 398 22.25 15.23 -30.87
N VAL A 399 20.96 15.51 -30.76
CA VAL A 399 20.00 14.61 -30.10
C VAL A 399 18.62 14.74 -30.72
N VAL A 400 17.92 13.61 -30.79
CA VAL A 400 16.50 13.53 -31.07
C VAL A 400 15.79 12.89 -29.89
N THR A 401 14.70 13.50 -29.43
CA THR A 401 13.89 13.00 -28.31
C THR A 401 12.44 12.93 -28.71
N VAL A 402 11.76 11.83 -28.38
CA VAL A 402 10.34 11.62 -28.64
C VAL A 402 9.60 11.23 -27.36
N PRO A 403 8.34 11.65 -27.19
CA PRO A 403 7.48 11.21 -26.10
C PRO A 403 6.99 9.77 -26.28
N LEU A 404 6.88 9.04 -25.16
CA LEU A 404 6.07 7.84 -25.03
C LEU A 404 4.69 8.25 -24.52
N LYS A 405 3.63 7.91 -25.26
CA LYS A 405 2.26 8.26 -24.89
C LYS A 405 1.33 7.06 -24.98
N VAL A 406 0.46 6.93 -23.97
CA VAL A 406 -0.62 5.96 -23.95
C VAL A 406 -1.92 6.72 -23.67
N GLU A 407 -2.89 6.62 -24.58
CA GLU A 407 -4.19 7.31 -24.49
C GLU A 407 -4.09 8.84 -24.26
N GLY A 408 -3.03 9.47 -24.77
CA GLY A 408 -2.79 10.91 -24.63
C GLY A 408 -2.06 11.33 -23.35
N ARG A 409 -1.79 10.40 -22.44
CA ARG A 409 -0.96 10.58 -21.24
C ARG A 409 0.52 10.41 -21.56
N LEU A 410 1.40 11.25 -20.99
CA LEU A 410 2.85 11.10 -21.13
C LEU A 410 3.35 10.02 -20.16
N THR A 411 3.80 8.88 -20.67
CA THR A 411 4.34 7.78 -19.86
C THR A 411 5.86 7.81 -19.77
N GLY A 412 6.53 8.52 -20.68
CA GLY A 412 7.98 8.63 -20.70
C GLY A 412 8.54 9.38 -21.90
N SER A 413 9.86 9.31 -22.09
CA SER A 413 10.57 9.87 -23.24
C SER A 413 11.70 8.94 -23.69
N LEU A 414 11.89 8.81 -25.00
CA LEU A 414 12.95 8.04 -25.63
C LEU A 414 13.85 9.00 -26.42
N GLY A 415 15.16 8.95 -26.19
CA GLY A 415 16.13 9.81 -26.85
C GLY A 415 17.29 9.04 -27.45
N VAL A 416 17.81 9.55 -28.58
CA VAL A 416 19.03 9.05 -29.23
C VAL A 416 19.93 10.24 -29.52
N ALA A 417 21.20 10.16 -29.13
CA ALA A 417 22.19 11.22 -29.25
C ALA A 417 23.44 10.75 -30.01
N ALA A 418 24.17 11.71 -30.56
CA ALA A 418 25.42 11.49 -31.27
C ALA A 418 26.47 12.56 -30.97
N GLU A 419 27.73 12.19 -31.07
CA GLU A 419 28.90 13.07 -30.89
C GLU A 419 29.08 14.02 -32.09
N SER A 420 28.50 13.70 -33.25
CA SER A 420 28.50 14.57 -34.42
C SER A 420 27.34 15.57 -34.40
N PRO A 421 27.57 16.84 -34.80
CA PRO A 421 26.48 17.82 -34.96
C PRO A 421 25.69 17.54 -36.26
N ARG A 422 24.42 17.96 -36.26
CA ARG A 422 23.47 17.91 -37.40
C ARG A 422 23.23 16.49 -37.95
N ARG A 423 23.29 15.48 -37.08
CA ARG A 423 23.08 14.09 -37.47
C ARG A 423 21.60 13.75 -37.69
N TYR A 424 20.72 14.34 -36.89
CA TYR A 424 19.30 13.99 -36.86
C TYR A 424 18.44 15.10 -37.46
N GLY A 425 17.42 14.72 -38.23
CA GLY A 425 16.41 15.60 -38.78
C GLY A 425 14.99 15.11 -38.50
N ASN A 426 14.01 15.68 -39.23
CA ASN A 426 12.60 15.33 -39.04
C ASN A 426 12.28 13.88 -39.42
N GLU A 427 13.02 13.29 -40.37
CA GLU A 427 12.82 11.90 -40.76
C GLU A 427 13.22 10.94 -39.62
N GLU A 428 14.36 11.18 -38.98
CA GLU A 428 14.83 10.40 -37.83
C GLU A 428 13.90 10.56 -36.63
N ALA A 429 13.39 11.77 -36.39
CA ALA A 429 12.38 12.03 -35.34
C ALA A 429 11.07 11.28 -35.59
N LEU A 430 10.59 11.23 -36.84
CA LEU A 430 9.40 10.46 -37.20
C LEU A 430 9.63 8.96 -37.03
N ARG A 431 10.77 8.43 -37.50
CA ARG A 431 11.13 7.01 -37.31
C ARG A 431 11.18 6.63 -35.83
N LEU A 432 11.79 7.49 -34.99
CA LEU A 432 11.85 7.27 -33.55
C LEU A 432 10.48 7.38 -32.89
N GLN A 433 9.62 8.32 -33.31
CA GLN A 433 8.25 8.45 -32.78
C GLN A 433 7.40 7.21 -33.13
N PHE A 434 7.49 6.70 -34.36
CA PHE A 434 6.78 5.47 -34.74
C PHE A 434 7.22 4.26 -33.91
N ALA A 435 8.52 4.16 -33.61
CA ALA A 435 9.03 3.14 -32.70
C ALA A 435 8.48 3.35 -31.28
N ALA A 436 8.51 4.59 -30.77
CA ALA A 436 8.01 4.97 -29.46
C ALA A 436 6.51 4.66 -29.27
N ASP A 437 5.66 5.01 -30.25
CA ASP A 437 4.21 4.76 -30.19
C ASP A 437 3.89 3.26 -30.10
N ARG A 438 4.69 2.41 -30.74
CA ARG A 438 4.49 0.95 -30.74
C ARG A 438 4.94 0.28 -29.44
N ILE A 439 5.98 0.79 -28.80
CA ILE A 439 6.47 0.24 -27.53
C ILE A 439 5.77 0.84 -26.30
N ALA A 440 5.16 2.03 -26.43
CA ALA A 440 4.60 2.77 -25.30
C ALA A 440 3.60 1.94 -24.48
N LEU A 441 2.73 1.18 -25.15
CA LEU A 441 1.76 0.30 -24.48
C LEU A 441 2.43 -0.87 -23.75
N ALA A 442 3.46 -1.47 -24.35
CA ALA A 442 4.20 -2.58 -23.75
C ALA A 442 5.00 -2.13 -22.52
N VAL A 443 5.66 -0.97 -22.62
CA VAL A 443 6.37 -0.32 -21.51
C VAL A 443 5.40 -0.02 -20.36
N GLU A 444 4.25 0.58 -20.64
CA GLU A 444 3.25 0.90 -19.61
C GLU A 444 2.64 -0.35 -18.98
N SER A 445 2.34 -1.38 -19.77
CA SER A 445 1.82 -2.65 -19.26
C SER A 445 2.83 -3.37 -18.35
N ALA A 446 4.11 -3.37 -18.73
CA ALA A 446 5.19 -3.92 -17.90
C ALA A 446 5.37 -3.12 -16.60
N ARG A 447 5.31 -1.78 -16.65
CA ARG A 447 5.36 -0.90 -15.46
C ARG A 447 4.21 -1.19 -14.50
N LEU A 448 2.98 -1.26 -15.01
CA LEU A 448 1.79 -1.59 -14.20
C LEU A 448 1.87 -3.00 -13.61
N GLY A 449 2.39 -3.97 -14.38
CA GLY A 449 2.59 -5.34 -13.91
C GLY A 449 3.65 -5.45 -12.79
N GLU A 450 4.73 -4.68 -12.85
CA GLU A 450 5.71 -4.58 -11.77
C GLU A 450 5.12 -3.93 -10.52
N LEU A 451 4.40 -2.81 -10.68
CA LEU A 451 3.72 -2.12 -9.57
C LEU A 451 2.71 -3.04 -8.88
N GLU A 452 1.91 -3.78 -9.64
CA GLU A 452 0.94 -4.75 -9.10
C GLU A 452 1.65 -5.91 -8.38
N ARG A 453 2.76 -6.43 -8.92
CA ARG A 453 3.56 -7.47 -8.26
C ARG A 453 4.17 -6.97 -6.95
N LEU A 454 4.74 -5.76 -6.94
CA LEU A 454 5.26 -5.13 -5.73
C LEU A 454 4.16 -4.98 -4.68
N ARG A 455 2.98 -4.49 -5.08
CA ARG A 455 1.83 -4.31 -4.18
C ARG A 455 1.33 -5.64 -3.61
N ARG A 456 1.24 -6.69 -4.45
CA ARG A 456 0.91 -8.05 -3.99
C ARG A 456 1.97 -8.60 -3.05
N GLY A 457 3.24 -8.37 -3.34
CA GLY A 457 4.37 -8.74 -2.48
C GLY A 457 4.25 -8.10 -1.10
N SER A 458 4.04 -6.78 -1.04
CA SER A 458 3.84 -6.04 0.21
C SER A 458 2.63 -6.54 1.01
N LEU A 459 1.50 -6.81 0.34
CA LEU A 459 0.31 -7.36 1.00
C LEU A 459 0.55 -8.77 1.54
N SER A 460 1.20 -9.64 0.75
CA SER A 460 1.56 -11.00 1.18
C SER A 460 2.48 -10.97 2.40
N PHE A 461 3.51 -10.12 2.36
CA PHE A 461 4.42 -9.90 3.48
C PHE A 461 3.69 -9.47 4.74
N LEU A 462 2.79 -8.48 4.63
CA LEU A 462 2.04 -7.98 5.78
C LEU A 462 1.07 -9.02 6.36
N VAL A 463 0.43 -9.84 5.51
CA VAL A 463 -0.45 -10.93 5.97
C VAL A 463 0.37 -11.99 6.72
N GLU A 464 1.48 -12.45 6.14
CA GLU A 464 2.39 -13.40 6.78
C GLU A 464 2.93 -12.86 8.11
N ALA A 465 3.31 -11.58 8.15
CA ALA A 465 3.76 -10.93 9.37
C ALA A 465 2.66 -10.87 10.43
N SER A 466 1.42 -10.60 10.03
CA SER A 466 0.28 -10.64 10.96
C SER A 466 0.03 -12.02 11.53
N ASP A 467 0.08 -13.07 10.70
CA ASP A 467 -0.15 -14.44 11.13
C ASP A 467 0.94 -14.92 12.09
N LEU A 468 2.22 -14.67 11.76
CA LEU A 468 3.36 -15.03 12.61
C LEU A 468 3.37 -14.28 13.95
N LEU A 469 3.14 -12.96 13.93
CA LEU A 469 3.19 -12.14 15.14
C LEU A 469 1.97 -12.35 16.04
N ALA A 470 0.79 -12.64 15.48
CA ALA A 470 -0.40 -12.93 16.27
C ALA A 470 -0.37 -14.31 16.94
N GLY A 471 0.38 -15.26 16.37
CA GLY A 471 0.47 -16.63 16.87
C GLY A 471 1.36 -16.82 18.11
N THR A 472 2.13 -15.80 18.51
CA THR A 472 3.03 -15.87 19.66
C THR A 472 2.62 -14.90 20.77
N LEU A 473 2.73 -15.37 22.02
CA LEU A 473 2.51 -14.57 23.23
C LEU A 473 3.81 -14.40 24.03
N ASP A 474 4.94 -14.83 23.48
CA ASP A 474 6.26 -14.71 24.09
C ASP A 474 7.01 -13.49 23.53
N ARG A 475 7.53 -12.65 24.44
CA ARG A 475 8.19 -11.40 24.07
C ARG A 475 9.44 -11.66 23.22
N ASP A 476 10.29 -12.60 23.62
CA ASP A 476 11.58 -12.83 22.97
C ASP A 476 11.40 -13.47 21.58
N GLN A 477 10.44 -14.39 21.45
CA GLN A 477 10.03 -14.92 20.14
C GLN A 477 9.45 -13.84 19.24
N THR A 478 8.61 -12.95 19.76
CA THR A 478 8.03 -11.84 18.97
C THR A 478 9.13 -10.92 18.43
N LEU A 479 10.12 -10.60 19.27
CA LEU A 479 11.29 -9.81 18.86
C LEU A 479 12.10 -10.51 17.76
N ALA A 480 12.34 -11.81 17.90
CA ALA A 480 13.07 -12.61 16.92
C ALA A 480 12.33 -12.69 15.58
N LEU A 481 11.03 -12.98 15.59
CA LEU A 481 10.19 -13.04 14.38
C LEU A 481 10.16 -11.68 13.67
N MET A 482 9.98 -10.58 14.42
CA MET A 482 10.02 -9.23 13.84
C MET A 482 11.37 -8.97 13.15
N ALA A 483 12.48 -9.33 13.79
CA ALA A 483 13.81 -9.17 13.23
C ALA A 483 14.01 -10.02 11.95
N GLN A 484 13.57 -11.28 11.97
CA GLN A 484 13.66 -12.22 10.84
C GLN A 484 12.79 -11.81 9.64
N MET A 485 11.65 -11.17 9.86
CA MET A 485 10.85 -10.63 8.75
C MET A 485 11.46 -9.37 8.16
N THR A 486 12.17 -8.61 8.99
CA THR A 486 12.83 -7.38 8.61
C THR A 486 14.11 -7.64 7.81
N VAL A 487 14.90 -8.65 8.21
CA VAL A 487 16.18 -8.99 7.59
C VAL A 487 16.06 -10.35 6.91
N PRO A 488 16.31 -10.48 5.59
CA PRO A 488 16.93 -9.49 4.70
C PRO A 488 15.94 -8.61 3.91
N THR A 489 14.63 -8.78 4.10
CA THR A 489 13.59 -8.22 3.20
C THR A 489 13.55 -6.69 3.13
N LEU A 490 13.68 -6.04 4.28
CA LEU A 490 13.57 -4.57 4.42
C LEU A 490 14.94 -3.92 4.64
N ALA A 491 15.85 -4.60 5.32
CA ALA A 491 17.15 -4.07 5.70
C ALA A 491 18.23 -5.17 5.80
N THR A 492 19.49 -4.77 5.73
CA THR A 492 20.65 -5.67 5.91
C THR A 492 20.87 -6.00 7.38
N TRP A 493 20.48 -5.10 8.27
CA TRP A 493 20.46 -5.35 9.70
C TRP A 493 19.32 -4.60 10.38
N CYS A 494 18.93 -5.10 11.55
CA CYS A 494 17.96 -4.43 12.40
C CYS A 494 18.36 -4.55 13.88
N ALA A 495 17.88 -3.60 14.67
CA ALA A 495 17.97 -3.66 16.11
C ALA A 495 16.68 -3.14 16.76
N VAL A 496 16.30 -3.78 17.86
CA VAL A 496 15.05 -3.51 18.57
C VAL A 496 15.36 -3.01 19.95
N TYR A 497 14.86 -1.81 20.25
CA TYR A 497 14.91 -1.22 21.57
C TYR A 497 13.54 -1.36 22.22
N THR A 498 13.49 -1.79 23.48
CA THR A 498 12.24 -1.85 24.25
C THR A 498 12.28 -0.88 25.41
N ILE A 499 11.11 -0.40 25.81
CA ILE A 499 10.94 0.57 26.89
C ILE A 499 10.03 -0.08 27.94
N ALA A 500 10.59 -0.32 29.13
CA ALA A 500 9.85 -0.94 30.23
C ALA A 500 8.74 -0.01 30.74
N ASP A 501 9.03 1.28 30.91
CA ASP A 501 8.05 2.29 31.28
C ASP A 501 8.36 3.65 30.62
N GLN A 502 7.41 4.58 30.55
CA GLN A 502 7.56 5.86 29.85
C GLN A 502 8.70 6.76 30.40
N SER A 503 9.16 6.46 31.62
CA SER A 503 10.27 7.13 32.29
C SER A 503 11.61 6.40 32.13
N SER A 504 11.62 5.21 31.54
CA SER A 504 12.79 4.36 31.41
C SER A 504 13.54 4.66 30.11
N ASP A 505 14.86 4.58 30.16
CA ASP A 505 15.70 4.66 28.97
C ASP A 505 15.46 3.43 28.07
N PRO A 506 15.53 3.59 26.74
CA PRO A 506 15.38 2.47 25.81
C PRO A 506 16.52 1.45 25.95
N GLU A 507 16.16 0.17 26.10
CA GLU A 507 17.12 -0.93 26.23
C GLU A 507 17.22 -1.73 24.93
N LEU A 508 18.44 -1.99 24.48
CA LEU A 508 18.73 -2.82 23.32
C LEU A 508 18.40 -4.30 23.61
N SER A 509 17.23 -4.76 23.16
CA SER A 509 16.75 -6.12 23.44
C SER A 509 17.17 -7.14 22.38
N TYR A 510 17.18 -6.75 21.10
CA TYR A 510 17.46 -7.68 20.01
C TYR A 510 18.25 -7.02 18.88
N VAL A 511 19.13 -7.78 18.23
CA VAL A 511 19.96 -7.34 17.11
C VAL A 511 20.06 -8.49 16.12
N LEU A 512 19.86 -8.21 14.83
CA LEU A 512 20.05 -9.16 13.75
C LEU A 512 20.76 -8.50 12.58
N HIS A 513 21.61 -9.27 11.90
CA HIS A 513 22.29 -8.88 10.68
C HIS A 513 22.18 -10.06 9.70
N GLU A 514 22.09 -9.78 8.40
CA GLU A 514 21.99 -10.79 7.34
C GLU A 514 23.17 -11.79 7.38
N ASP A 515 24.38 -11.25 7.57
CA ASP A 515 25.61 -11.98 7.88
C ASP A 515 25.75 -12.24 9.40
N GLU A 516 25.67 -13.50 9.83
CA GLU A 516 25.74 -13.94 11.23
C GLU A 516 27.04 -13.52 11.93
N ASP A 517 28.17 -13.51 11.20
CA ASP A 517 29.49 -13.14 11.75
C ASP A 517 29.56 -11.67 12.18
N ARG A 518 28.59 -10.84 11.78
CA ARG A 518 28.54 -9.40 12.08
C ARG A 518 27.64 -9.05 13.25
N ILE A 519 26.82 -9.98 13.75
CA ILE A 519 25.84 -9.73 14.82
C ILE A 519 26.54 -9.24 16.09
N ASP A 520 27.59 -9.93 16.54
CA ASP A 520 28.31 -9.57 17.77
C ASP A 520 28.98 -8.20 17.67
N GLY A 521 29.60 -7.91 16.52
CA GLY A 521 30.21 -6.61 16.25
C GLY A 521 29.19 -5.48 16.24
N LEU A 522 28.03 -5.70 15.60
CA LEU A 522 26.92 -4.74 15.55
C LEU A 522 26.37 -4.45 16.95
N LYS A 523 26.12 -5.50 17.74
CA LYS A 523 25.66 -5.38 19.13
C LYS A 523 26.66 -4.62 20.00
N ALA A 524 27.96 -4.91 19.85
CA ALA A 524 29.03 -4.21 20.57
C ALA A 524 29.18 -2.73 20.17
N LEU A 525 28.82 -2.37 18.94
CA LEU A 525 28.79 -0.98 18.48
C LEU A 525 27.56 -0.26 19.04
N LEU A 526 26.36 -0.82 18.83
CA LEU A 526 25.10 -0.19 19.23
C LEU A 526 24.99 0.00 20.75
N SER A 527 25.52 -0.92 21.55
CA SER A 527 25.59 -0.80 23.01
C SER A 527 26.41 0.41 23.52
N LYS A 528 27.25 1.02 22.66
CA LYS A 528 28.06 2.21 22.98
C LYS A 528 27.45 3.51 22.42
N VAL A 529 26.41 3.40 21.61
CA VAL A 529 25.72 4.55 21.01
C VAL A 529 24.53 4.89 21.91
N ALA A 530 24.30 6.19 22.16
CA ALA A 530 23.11 6.61 22.89
C ALA A 530 21.85 6.19 22.12
N PRO A 531 20.86 5.56 22.77
CA PRO A 531 19.66 5.10 22.10
C PRO A 531 18.89 6.29 21.49
N PRO A 532 18.11 6.06 20.42
CA PRO A 532 17.33 7.12 19.80
C PRO A 532 16.21 7.62 20.73
N ASP A 533 15.82 8.89 20.58
CA ASP A 533 14.74 9.45 21.39
C ASP A 533 13.38 8.80 21.06
N PRO A 534 12.60 8.36 22.06
CA PRO A 534 11.32 7.71 21.89
C PRO A 534 10.21 8.73 21.59
N VAL A 535 10.18 9.21 20.35
CA VAL A 535 9.17 10.16 19.88
C VAL A 535 7.93 9.39 19.38
N PRO A 536 6.71 9.75 19.81
CA PRO A 536 5.47 9.05 19.42
C PRO A 536 5.00 9.35 17.99
N THR A 537 5.68 10.23 17.27
CA THR A 537 5.33 10.62 15.90
C THR A 537 5.49 9.43 14.95
N PRO A 538 4.42 8.98 14.27
CA PRO A 538 4.51 7.93 13.26
C PRO A 538 5.47 8.32 12.11
N GLY A 539 6.04 7.31 11.48
CA GLY A 539 6.96 7.46 10.35
C GLY A 539 8.42 7.15 10.67
N ALA A 540 9.16 6.77 9.63
CA ALA A 540 10.59 6.51 9.69
C ALA A 540 11.38 7.82 9.84
N ARG A 541 12.35 7.83 10.76
CA ARG A 541 13.26 8.97 10.98
C ARG A 541 14.70 8.54 10.77
N VAL A 542 15.49 9.36 10.09
CA VAL A 542 16.92 9.13 9.92
C VAL A 542 17.64 9.25 11.27
N TRP A 543 18.56 8.33 11.54
CA TRP A 543 19.38 8.31 12.74
C TRP A 543 20.85 8.14 12.39
N THR A 544 21.65 9.19 12.54
CA THR A 544 23.05 9.22 12.08
C THR A 544 24.06 8.68 13.08
N ALA A 545 23.67 8.51 14.36
CA ALA A 545 24.60 8.15 15.42
C ALA A 545 25.32 6.80 15.20
N PRO A 546 24.67 5.72 14.69
CA PRO A 546 25.36 4.48 14.36
C PRO A 546 26.38 4.66 13.24
N THR A 547 26.02 5.42 12.20
CA THR A 547 26.90 5.75 11.08
C THR A 547 28.14 6.53 11.54
N GLU A 548 27.96 7.52 12.41
CA GLU A 548 29.04 8.30 13.01
C GLU A 548 29.95 7.43 13.90
N ALA A 549 29.37 6.56 14.71
CA ALA A 549 30.11 5.63 15.56
C ALA A 549 30.91 4.60 14.73
N ALA A 550 30.33 4.10 13.64
CA ALA A 550 30.99 3.22 12.69
C ALA A 550 32.19 3.91 12.01
N HIS A 551 32.00 5.13 11.51
CA HIS A 551 33.09 5.92 10.94
C HIS A 551 34.22 6.17 11.96
N ALA A 552 33.89 6.52 13.20
CA ALA A 552 34.88 6.73 14.25
C ALA A 552 35.65 5.44 14.58
N ALA A 553 34.99 4.27 14.58
CA ALA A 553 35.62 2.98 14.80
C ALA A 553 36.56 2.60 13.63
N ALA A 554 36.15 2.84 12.38
CA ALA A 554 36.98 2.60 11.20
C ALA A 554 38.24 3.49 11.19
N LEU A 555 38.10 4.78 11.54
CA LEU A 555 39.20 5.72 11.69
C LEU A 555 40.19 5.27 12.76
N ARG A 556 39.71 4.89 13.95
CA ARG A 556 40.59 4.39 15.04
C ARG A 556 41.34 3.13 14.64
N THR A 557 40.68 2.21 13.94
CA THR A 557 41.28 0.96 13.50
C THR A 557 42.37 1.21 12.44
N SER A 558 42.10 2.13 11.51
CA SER A 558 43.08 2.56 10.50
C SER A 558 44.28 3.27 11.14
N LEU A 559 44.06 4.17 12.11
CA LEU A 559 45.16 4.86 12.82
C LEU A 559 46.02 3.88 13.63
N ARG A 560 45.43 2.81 14.19
CA ARG A 560 46.18 1.73 14.84
C ARG A 560 47.01 0.92 13.85
N SER A 561 46.50 0.62 12.65
CA SER A 561 47.27 -0.10 11.63
C SER A 561 48.44 0.71 11.07
N PHE A 562 48.35 2.05 11.10
CA PHE A 562 49.45 2.96 10.75
C PHE A 562 50.44 3.25 11.90
N GLY A 563 50.30 2.62 13.08
CA GLY A 563 51.26 2.74 14.18
C GLY A 563 51.31 4.12 14.86
N LEU A 564 50.24 4.91 14.73
CA LEU A 564 50.17 6.30 15.23
C LEU A 564 49.49 6.45 16.60
N ALA A 565 49.13 5.33 17.26
CA ALA A 565 48.51 5.34 18.60
C ALA A 565 49.45 4.71 19.63
N ASP A 566 49.72 5.45 20.72
CA ASP A 566 50.61 5.06 21.81
C ASP A 566 50.28 3.66 22.36
N ALA A 567 51.26 2.76 22.24
CA ALA A 567 51.20 1.40 22.73
C ALA A 567 51.47 1.34 24.24
N LYS A 568 50.45 1.66 25.05
CA LYS A 568 50.40 1.21 26.46
C LYS A 568 48.98 0.82 26.86
N GLY A 569 48.76 -0.49 26.99
CA GLY A 569 47.65 -1.09 27.73
C GLY A 569 46.48 -1.56 26.88
N ASP A 570 46.49 -2.85 26.54
CA ASP A 570 45.44 -3.83 26.84
C ASP A 570 45.11 -4.82 25.71
N ILE A 571 44.88 -6.04 26.17
CA ILE A 571 44.36 -7.25 25.50
C ILE A 571 43.31 -6.88 24.44
N PRO A 572 43.26 -7.54 23.26
CA PRO A 572 42.25 -7.26 22.25
C PRO A 572 40.85 -7.55 22.81
N ALA A 573 40.18 -6.53 23.33
CA ALA A 573 38.75 -6.57 23.52
C ALA A 573 38.10 -6.77 22.14
N PRO A 574 37.02 -7.55 22.02
CA PRO A 574 36.25 -7.68 20.78
C PRO A 574 35.60 -6.33 20.47
N GLY A 575 36.36 -5.45 19.84
CA GLY A 575 35.88 -4.21 19.26
C GLY A 575 35.32 -4.49 17.87
N PRO A 576 34.34 -3.70 17.38
CA PRO A 576 33.81 -3.85 16.04
C PRO A 576 34.96 -3.79 15.03
N SER A 577 35.04 -4.79 14.15
CA SER A 577 36.05 -4.85 13.10
C SER A 577 35.83 -3.75 12.06
N LEU A 578 36.83 -3.45 11.23
CA LEU A 578 36.66 -2.60 10.04
C LEU A 578 35.50 -3.09 9.14
N ALA A 579 35.29 -4.42 9.07
CA ALA A 579 34.18 -5.01 8.34
C ALA A 579 32.81 -4.69 8.96
N THR A 580 32.72 -4.70 10.30
CA THR A 580 31.50 -4.27 11.03
C THR A 580 31.23 -2.78 10.81
N ALA A 581 32.26 -1.93 10.83
CA ALA A 581 32.09 -0.51 10.58
C ALA A 581 31.59 -0.21 9.15
N ALA A 582 32.09 -0.93 8.14
CA ALA A 582 31.60 -0.81 6.77
C ALA A 582 30.14 -1.30 6.61
N ALA A 583 29.71 -2.29 7.42
CA ALA A 583 28.36 -2.83 7.40
C ALA A 583 27.30 -1.87 7.98
N VAL A 584 27.70 -0.99 8.89
CA VAL A 584 26.80 -0.08 9.66
C VAL A 584 26.92 1.37 9.19
N GLY A 585 27.86 1.66 8.28
CA GLY A 585 28.20 3.01 7.83
C GLY A 585 27.24 3.64 6.81
N GLY A 586 26.09 3.04 6.51
CA GLY A 586 25.12 3.59 5.57
C GLY A 586 23.92 4.24 6.23
N GLU A 587 22.82 4.31 5.47
CA GLU A 587 21.59 4.92 5.95
C GLU A 587 20.96 4.08 7.07
N THR A 588 20.61 4.72 8.17
CA THR A 588 19.91 4.09 9.30
C THR A 588 18.63 4.86 9.60
N VAL A 589 17.53 4.13 9.73
CA VAL A 589 16.20 4.69 10.05
C VAL A 589 15.63 4.06 11.32
N VAL A 590 14.83 4.84 12.04
CA VAL A 590 14.19 4.47 13.29
C VAL A 590 12.68 4.61 13.13
N LEU A 591 11.96 3.54 13.48
CA LEU A 591 10.51 3.48 13.49
C LEU A 591 10.04 3.28 14.94
N PRO A 592 9.13 4.12 15.47
CA PRO A 592 8.61 3.92 16.81
C PRO A 592 7.65 2.72 16.85
N LEU A 593 7.78 1.89 17.88
CA LEU A 593 6.82 0.84 18.20
C LEU A 593 5.76 1.44 19.11
N VAL A 594 4.65 1.88 18.51
CA VAL A 594 3.55 2.54 19.22
C VAL A 594 2.37 1.58 19.39
N ALA A 595 2.02 1.30 20.64
CA ALA A 595 0.83 0.53 20.99
C ALA A 595 -0.02 1.34 21.96
N ARG A 596 -1.34 1.40 21.73
CA ARG A 596 -2.32 2.09 22.60
C ARG A 596 -1.91 3.53 22.97
N ASN A 597 -1.40 4.28 22.00
CA ASN A 597 -0.92 5.65 22.16
C ASN A 597 0.31 5.83 23.09
N ARG A 598 1.09 4.76 23.30
CA ARG A 598 2.36 4.77 24.04
C ARG A 598 3.48 4.19 23.18
N VAL A 599 4.67 4.81 23.23
CA VAL A 599 5.89 4.22 22.65
C VAL A 599 6.38 3.13 23.59
N ILE A 600 6.36 1.88 23.14
CA ILE A 600 6.84 0.72 23.89
C ILE A 600 8.23 0.27 23.46
N GLY A 601 8.75 0.85 22.38
CA GLY A 601 10.05 0.51 21.82
C GLY A 601 10.31 1.21 20.49
N MET A 602 11.40 0.83 19.84
CA MET A 602 11.81 1.34 18.54
C MET A 602 12.42 0.20 17.72
N LEU A 603 12.02 0.10 16.46
CA LEU A 603 12.64 -0.74 15.45
C LEU A 603 13.63 0.12 14.66
N THR A 604 14.87 -0.27 14.62
CA THR A 604 15.93 0.42 13.88
C THR A 604 16.39 -0.46 12.74
N LEU A 605 16.51 0.12 11.55
CA LEU A 605 16.86 -0.55 10.30
C LEU A 605 18.08 0.12 9.72
N GLY A 606 19.03 -0.65 9.19
CA GLY A 606 20.16 -0.07 8.49
C GLY A 606 20.56 -0.80 7.22
N LYS A 607 21.13 0.00 6.32
CA LYS A 607 21.71 -0.41 5.04
C LYS A 607 23.20 -0.02 4.98
N PRO A 608 24.01 -0.69 4.14
CA PRO A 608 25.41 -0.34 3.93
C PRO A 608 25.57 1.00 3.18
N SER A 609 26.79 1.55 3.19
CA SER A 609 27.11 2.94 2.76
C SER A 609 26.75 3.36 1.33
N ASP A 610 26.42 2.40 0.45
CA ASP A 610 26.08 2.65 -0.96
C ASP A 610 24.59 2.44 -1.27
N ASP A 611 23.77 2.11 -0.27
CA ASP A 611 22.36 1.77 -0.46
C ASP A 611 21.44 2.65 0.40
N HIS A 612 20.31 3.03 -0.18
CA HIS A 612 19.33 3.93 0.40
C HIS A 612 17.98 3.24 0.59
N PHE A 613 17.20 3.71 1.57
CA PHE A 613 15.83 3.25 1.72
C PHE A 613 14.92 3.91 0.68
N ARG A 614 14.24 3.09 -0.11
CA ARG A 614 13.15 3.58 -0.96
C ARG A 614 11.92 3.87 -0.10
N GLN A 615 11.11 4.84 -0.51
CA GLN A 615 9.93 5.26 0.26
C GLN A 615 8.96 4.10 0.48
N GLU A 616 8.77 3.23 -0.51
CA GLU A 616 7.88 2.08 -0.44
C GLU A 616 8.32 1.06 0.63
N ILE A 617 9.62 0.92 0.85
CA ILE A 617 10.18 0.04 1.89
C ILE A 617 9.95 0.66 3.28
N LEU A 618 10.07 1.99 3.40
CA LEU A 618 9.81 2.69 4.65
C LEU A 618 8.34 2.62 5.05
N GLU A 619 7.42 2.76 4.09
CA GLU A 619 5.98 2.59 4.30
C GLU A 619 5.66 1.16 4.77
N LEU A 620 6.26 0.15 4.12
CA LEU A 620 6.10 -1.25 4.51
C LEU A 620 6.68 -1.54 5.92
N ALA A 621 7.83 -0.96 6.24
CA ALA A 621 8.44 -1.05 7.56
C ALA A 621 7.58 -0.39 8.64
N GLU A 622 6.90 0.72 8.33
CA GLU A 622 5.99 1.39 9.26
C GLU A 622 4.76 0.52 9.56
N ASP A 623 4.19 -0.12 8.53
CA ASP A 623 3.07 -1.03 8.73
C ASP A 623 3.48 -2.28 9.53
N LEU A 624 4.69 -2.80 9.31
CA LEU A 624 5.26 -3.88 10.12
C LEU A 624 5.46 -3.44 11.57
N SER A 625 6.06 -2.26 11.79
CA SER A 625 6.36 -1.76 13.13
C SER A 625 5.09 -1.58 13.95
N ARG A 626 3.98 -1.14 13.33
CA ARG A 626 2.66 -1.02 13.95
C ARG A 626 2.12 -2.38 14.42
N ARG A 627 2.22 -3.41 13.59
CA ARG A 627 1.75 -4.78 13.91
C ARG A 627 2.62 -5.41 14.99
N ALA A 628 3.93 -5.29 14.88
CA ALA A 628 4.86 -5.81 15.86
C ALA A 628 4.72 -5.09 17.21
N ALA A 629 4.45 -3.78 17.23
CA ALA A 629 4.17 -3.06 18.47
C ALA A 629 2.94 -3.61 19.19
N LEU A 630 1.86 -3.91 18.47
CA LEU A 630 0.68 -4.53 19.05
C LEU A 630 0.95 -5.94 19.59
N ALA A 631 1.72 -6.75 18.86
CA ALA A 631 2.10 -8.09 19.29
C ALA A 631 2.97 -8.05 20.56
N LEU A 632 3.98 -7.17 20.61
CA LEU A 632 4.84 -6.97 21.78
C LEU A 632 4.07 -6.47 23.00
N ASP A 633 3.12 -5.55 22.81
CA ASP A 633 2.24 -5.07 23.89
C ASP A 633 1.36 -6.21 24.43
N ASN A 634 0.79 -7.03 23.55
CA ASN A 634 -0.02 -8.18 23.94
C ASN A 634 0.80 -9.24 24.69
N ALA A 635 2.00 -9.60 24.19
CA ALA A 635 2.91 -10.54 24.83
C ALA A 635 3.32 -10.05 26.23
N ARG A 636 3.62 -8.75 26.37
CA ARG A 636 3.91 -8.12 27.66
C ARG A 636 2.73 -8.22 28.62
N LEU A 637 1.54 -7.80 28.20
CA LEU A 637 0.34 -7.81 29.05
C LEU A 637 -0.03 -9.23 29.48
N TYR A 638 0.13 -10.20 28.58
CA TYR A 638 -0.08 -11.60 28.89
C TYR A 638 0.90 -12.07 29.97
N SER A 639 2.20 -11.80 29.78
CA SER A 639 3.27 -12.14 30.73
C SER A 639 3.08 -11.48 32.11
N GLU A 640 2.72 -10.20 32.15
CA GLU A 640 2.42 -9.48 33.39
C GLU A 640 1.23 -10.12 34.12
N ARG A 641 0.16 -10.43 33.40
CA ARG A 641 -1.01 -11.11 33.95
C ARG A 641 -0.65 -12.51 34.48
N THR A 642 0.27 -13.22 33.83
CA THR A 642 0.73 -14.55 34.27
C THR A 642 1.54 -14.48 35.54
N ALA A 643 2.48 -13.54 35.61
CA ALA A 643 3.30 -13.34 36.79
C ALA A 643 2.45 -12.96 38.01
N ILE A 644 1.45 -12.08 37.84
CA ILE A 644 0.52 -11.69 38.92
C ILE A 644 -0.28 -12.89 39.41
N SER A 645 -0.86 -13.68 38.50
CA SER A 645 -1.67 -14.85 38.87
C SER A 645 -0.85 -15.90 39.63
N GLN A 646 0.33 -16.26 39.12
CA GLN A 646 1.23 -17.20 39.78
C GLN A 646 1.71 -16.71 41.15
N SER A 647 2.00 -15.41 41.27
CA SER A 647 2.40 -14.81 42.55
C SER A 647 1.26 -14.84 43.57
N LEU A 648 0.03 -14.56 43.15
CA LEU A 648 -1.15 -14.61 44.01
C LEU A 648 -1.41 -16.05 44.47
N GLN A 649 -1.38 -17.02 43.55
CA GLN A 649 -1.58 -18.44 43.89
C GLN A 649 -0.53 -18.96 44.88
N ARG A 650 0.77 -18.66 44.67
CA ARG A 650 1.83 -19.04 45.64
C ARG A 650 1.63 -18.43 47.03
N SER A 651 1.01 -17.25 47.13
CA SER A 651 0.74 -16.62 48.41
C SER A 651 -0.42 -17.28 49.18
N LEU A 652 -1.35 -17.94 48.47
CA LEU A 652 -2.54 -18.57 49.02
C LEU A 652 -2.30 -19.99 49.52
N LEU A 653 -1.29 -20.69 49.01
CA LEU A 653 -0.92 -22.03 49.46
C LEU A 653 0.04 -21.98 50.68
N PRO A 654 0.00 -22.96 51.59
CA PRO A 654 0.92 -23.00 52.73
C PRO A 654 2.36 -23.19 52.25
N PRO A 655 3.36 -22.45 52.78
CA PRO A 655 4.74 -22.56 52.32
C PRO A 655 5.41 -23.89 52.73
N GLU A 656 5.06 -24.43 53.90
CA GLU A 656 5.55 -25.72 54.42
C GLU A 656 4.46 -26.39 55.28
N LEU A 657 4.40 -27.73 55.25
CA LEU A 657 3.53 -28.53 56.13
C LEU A 657 4.19 -28.70 57.51
N PRO A 658 3.46 -28.56 58.63
CA PRO A 658 4.01 -28.81 59.95
C PRO A 658 4.27 -30.30 60.19
N ASP A 659 5.31 -30.62 60.95
CA ASP A 659 5.57 -31.98 61.44
C ASP A 659 4.58 -32.33 62.56
N VAL A 660 3.77 -33.38 62.36
CA VAL A 660 2.75 -33.83 63.30
C VAL A 660 3.25 -35.09 64.01
N PRO A 661 3.49 -35.05 65.34
CA PRO A 661 4.01 -36.19 66.06
C PRO A 661 3.11 -37.43 65.93
N GLY A 662 3.67 -38.50 65.37
CA GLY A 662 2.97 -39.77 65.21
C GLY A 662 1.92 -39.80 64.09
N VAL A 663 1.94 -38.84 63.15
CA VAL A 663 1.06 -38.85 61.97
C VAL A 663 1.86 -38.40 60.73
N GLU A 664 1.91 -39.24 59.70
CA GLU A 664 2.43 -38.89 58.39
C GLU A 664 1.40 -38.03 57.65
N VAL A 665 1.79 -36.85 57.14
CA VAL A 665 0.92 -35.96 56.37
C VAL A 665 1.57 -35.69 55.02
N GLU A 666 0.84 -35.94 53.93
CA GLU A 666 1.25 -35.55 52.58
C GLU A 666 0.15 -34.74 51.91
N VAL A 667 0.53 -33.70 51.15
CA VAL A 667 -0.37 -32.98 50.26
C VAL A 667 0.19 -32.94 48.84
N ILE A 668 -0.67 -33.25 47.86
CA ILE A 668 -0.42 -33.00 46.45
C ILE A 668 -1.44 -31.98 45.96
N TYR A 669 -0.97 -30.86 45.43
CA TYR A 669 -1.81 -29.85 44.78
C TYR A 669 -1.39 -29.69 43.33
N ARG A 670 -2.36 -29.65 42.42
CA ARG A 670 -2.15 -29.41 40.99
C ARG A 670 -3.20 -28.44 40.49
N ALA A 671 -2.74 -27.31 39.96
CA ALA A 671 -3.59 -26.35 39.28
C ALA A 671 -4.01 -26.88 37.90
N ALA A 672 -5.25 -26.60 37.48
CA ALA A 672 -5.72 -26.84 36.13
C ALA A 672 -5.51 -25.65 35.20
N GLY A 673 -5.38 -25.99 33.91
CA GLY A 673 -5.29 -25.04 32.81
C GLY A 673 -3.87 -24.58 32.48
N GLU A 674 -3.67 -24.23 31.20
CA GLU A 674 -2.50 -23.49 30.71
C GLU A 674 -2.62 -21.97 30.97
N GLY A 675 -3.48 -21.54 31.90
CA GLY A 675 -4.04 -20.19 31.94
C GLY A 675 -3.85 -19.44 33.26
N ASN A 676 -3.80 -18.11 33.17
CA ASN A 676 -3.62 -17.12 34.22
C ASN A 676 -4.71 -17.05 35.30
N GLU A 677 -5.42 -18.12 35.57
CA GLU A 677 -6.52 -18.11 36.52
C GLU A 677 -6.06 -18.72 37.85
N VAL A 678 -6.35 -18.00 38.95
CA VAL A 678 -6.12 -18.54 40.29
C VAL A 678 -7.30 -19.44 40.59
N GLY A 679 -7.06 -20.74 40.82
CA GLY A 679 -8.15 -21.65 41.14
C GLY A 679 -8.66 -21.51 42.56
N GLY A 680 -9.80 -22.16 42.81
CA GLY A 680 -10.58 -22.08 44.05
C GLY A 680 -10.15 -23.05 45.14
N ASP A 681 -9.42 -24.11 44.77
CA ASP A 681 -8.95 -25.16 45.67
C ASP A 681 -7.85 -24.68 46.61
N PHE A 682 -7.99 -24.99 47.91
CA PHE A 682 -6.93 -24.76 48.89
C PHE A 682 -6.88 -25.84 49.96
N TYR A 683 -5.75 -25.88 50.65
CA TYR A 683 -5.54 -26.69 51.83
C TYR A 683 -4.73 -25.91 52.88
N ASP A 684 -4.85 -26.29 54.14
CA ASP A 684 -3.95 -25.84 55.21
C ASP A 684 -3.83 -26.91 56.29
N VAL A 685 -2.65 -27.02 56.89
CA VAL A 685 -2.39 -27.85 58.08
C VAL A 685 -1.58 -27.00 59.04
N PHE A 686 -2.03 -26.87 60.29
CA PHE A 686 -1.46 -25.91 61.21
C PHE A 686 -1.52 -26.30 62.69
N PRO A 687 -0.52 -25.91 63.49
CA PRO A 687 -0.56 -26.14 64.93
C PRO A 687 -1.57 -25.22 65.62
N ILE A 688 -2.34 -25.81 66.52
CA ILE A 688 -3.25 -25.16 67.48
C ILE A 688 -2.56 -25.18 68.87
N ARG A 689 -3.34 -25.17 69.96
CA ARG A 689 -2.87 -25.24 71.35
C ARG A 689 -2.90 -26.70 71.84
N ASP A 690 -2.14 -26.99 72.88
CA ASP A 690 -2.16 -28.27 73.61
C ASP A 690 -1.93 -29.54 72.78
N GLY A 691 -1.07 -29.44 71.76
CA GLY A 691 -0.67 -30.56 70.90
C GLY A 691 -1.72 -30.97 69.86
N ALA A 692 -2.75 -30.15 69.63
CA ALA A 692 -3.72 -30.33 68.56
C ALA A 692 -3.28 -29.60 67.26
N TYR A 693 -3.68 -30.15 66.12
CA TYR A 693 -3.39 -29.64 64.79
C TYR A 693 -4.71 -29.45 64.02
N GLY A 694 -4.90 -28.30 63.40
CA GLY A 694 -6.02 -28.04 62.50
C GLY A 694 -5.63 -28.43 61.10
N PHE A 695 -6.56 -29.01 60.34
CA PHE A 695 -6.42 -29.20 58.91
C PHE A 695 -7.69 -28.72 58.21
N ALA A 696 -7.51 -28.22 57.00
CA ALA A 696 -8.59 -27.73 56.16
C ALA A 696 -8.30 -28.08 54.70
N ILE A 697 -9.34 -28.45 53.97
CA ILE A 697 -9.32 -28.60 52.52
C ILE A 697 -10.68 -28.14 51.98
N GLY A 698 -10.67 -27.31 50.94
CA GLY A 698 -11.89 -26.70 50.46
C GLY A 698 -11.74 -26.13 49.06
N ASP A 699 -12.89 -25.84 48.45
CA ASP A 699 -12.99 -25.23 47.13
C ASP A 699 -13.95 -24.03 47.18
N VAL A 700 -13.46 -22.89 46.70
CA VAL A 700 -14.24 -21.66 46.51
C VAL A 700 -14.82 -21.64 45.11
N CYS A 701 -16.15 -21.54 45.00
CA CYS A 701 -16.83 -21.43 43.72
C CYS A 701 -16.34 -20.22 42.90
N GLY A 702 -15.74 -20.52 41.75
CA GLY A 702 -15.27 -19.57 40.74
C GLY A 702 -13.74 -19.38 40.74
N THR A 703 -13.21 -18.79 39.68
CA THR A 703 -11.77 -18.56 39.51
C THR A 703 -11.41 -17.08 39.63
N GLY A 704 -10.13 -16.79 39.87
CA GLY A 704 -9.56 -15.44 39.79
C GLY A 704 -9.46 -14.67 41.12
N PRO A 705 -9.21 -13.35 41.06
CA PRO A 705 -8.76 -12.55 42.21
C PRO A 705 -9.74 -12.51 43.38
N GLU A 706 -11.05 -12.53 43.14
CA GLU A 706 -12.00 -12.50 44.24
C GLU A 706 -12.27 -13.89 44.87
N ALA A 707 -11.99 -15.00 44.16
CA ALA A 707 -11.98 -16.34 44.76
C ALA A 707 -10.74 -16.54 45.65
N ALA A 708 -9.60 -16.00 45.18
CA ALA A 708 -8.38 -15.85 45.96
C ALA A 708 -8.59 -15.07 47.26
N ALA A 709 -9.40 -14.00 47.25
CA ALA A 709 -9.71 -13.22 48.45
C ALA A 709 -10.44 -14.07 49.52
N VAL A 710 -11.48 -14.80 49.13
CA VAL A 710 -12.23 -15.70 50.02
C VAL A 710 -11.34 -16.82 50.55
N THR A 711 -10.47 -17.39 49.71
CA THR A 711 -9.48 -18.39 50.11
C THR A 711 -8.53 -17.85 51.19
N GLY A 712 -8.00 -16.64 50.98
CA GLY A 712 -7.15 -15.95 51.95
C GLY A 712 -7.88 -15.68 53.27
N LEU A 713 -9.11 -15.16 53.19
CA LEU A 713 -9.98 -14.93 54.35
C LEU A 713 -10.20 -16.24 55.12
N ALA A 714 -10.62 -17.31 54.44
CA ALA A 714 -10.92 -18.59 55.05
C ALA A 714 -9.70 -19.16 55.76
N ARG A 715 -8.54 -19.25 55.09
CA ARG A 715 -7.33 -19.80 55.68
C ARG A 715 -6.90 -19.06 56.95
N HIS A 716 -6.88 -17.72 56.89
CA HIS A 716 -6.48 -16.90 58.03
C HIS A 716 -7.50 -16.94 59.17
N ALA A 717 -8.80 -16.93 58.85
CA ALA A 717 -9.87 -17.03 59.84
C ALA A 717 -9.86 -18.38 60.56
N LEU A 718 -9.75 -19.51 59.83
CA LEU A 718 -9.66 -20.85 60.41
C LEU A 718 -8.51 -20.94 61.41
N ARG A 719 -7.32 -20.48 61.01
CA ARG A 719 -6.12 -20.50 61.86
C ARG A 719 -6.28 -19.64 63.10
N LEU A 720 -6.86 -18.45 62.97
CA LEU A 720 -7.08 -17.54 64.09
C LEU A 720 -8.10 -18.12 65.08
N LEU A 721 -9.28 -18.49 64.59
CA LEU A 721 -10.41 -18.96 65.41
C LEU A 721 -10.09 -20.28 66.11
N ALA A 722 -9.43 -21.22 65.43
CA ALA A 722 -8.98 -22.47 66.04
C ALA A 722 -7.99 -22.19 67.19
N ARG A 723 -7.06 -21.26 67.01
CA ARG A 723 -6.08 -20.89 68.05
C ARG A 723 -6.71 -20.19 69.24
N GLU A 724 -7.86 -19.53 69.07
CA GLU A 724 -8.64 -18.97 70.17
C GLU A 724 -9.37 -20.04 70.99
N GLY A 725 -9.43 -21.28 70.51
CA GLY A 725 -10.03 -22.42 71.19
C GLY A 725 -11.50 -22.64 70.86
N PHE A 726 -12.01 -22.04 69.77
CA PHE A 726 -13.33 -22.37 69.24
C PHE A 726 -13.29 -23.76 68.61
N GLY A 727 -14.30 -24.59 68.87
CA GLY A 727 -14.46 -25.88 68.20
C GLY A 727 -15.00 -25.74 66.77
N GLY A 728 -14.84 -26.79 65.96
CA GLY A 728 -15.16 -26.80 64.52
C GLY A 728 -16.47 -26.10 64.10
N PRO A 729 -17.64 -26.43 64.67
CA PRO A 729 -18.89 -25.78 64.29
C PRO A 729 -18.87 -24.25 64.53
N ALA A 730 -18.31 -23.82 65.65
CA ALA A 730 -18.22 -22.41 66.01
C ALA A 730 -17.21 -21.63 65.15
N VAL A 731 -16.15 -22.32 64.69
CA VAL A 731 -15.18 -21.79 63.71
C VAL A 731 -15.88 -21.58 62.36
N LEU A 732 -16.56 -22.61 61.84
CA LEU A 732 -17.20 -22.53 60.52
C LEU A 732 -18.40 -21.58 60.47
N GLN A 733 -19.17 -21.45 61.56
CA GLN A 733 -20.26 -20.45 61.64
C GLN A 733 -19.74 -19.01 61.54
N ARG A 734 -18.60 -18.72 62.19
CA ARG A 734 -17.97 -17.38 62.11
C ARG A 734 -17.34 -17.13 60.74
N LEU A 735 -16.73 -18.17 60.15
CA LEU A 735 -16.25 -18.09 58.78
C LEU A 735 -17.40 -17.82 57.81
N ASN A 736 -18.53 -18.50 57.96
CA ASN A 736 -19.72 -18.26 57.14
C ASN A 736 -20.19 -16.80 57.23
N ALA A 737 -20.27 -16.24 58.43
CA ALA A 737 -20.62 -14.83 58.62
C ALA A 737 -19.62 -13.89 57.93
N ALA A 738 -18.31 -14.16 58.06
CA ALA A 738 -17.28 -13.36 57.42
C ALA A 738 -17.36 -13.40 55.88
N ILE A 739 -17.67 -14.56 55.29
CA ILE A 739 -17.87 -14.73 53.84
C ILE A 739 -19.11 -13.96 53.38
N LEU A 740 -20.21 -14.01 54.14
CA LEU A 740 -21.45 -13.30 53.82
C LEU A 740 -21.29 -11.77 53.89
N ASP A 741 -20.47 -11.27 54.81
CA ASP A 741 -20.20 -9.84 54.99
C ASP A 741 -19.33 -9.22 53.86
N GLU A 742 -18.54 -10.03 53.14
CA GLU A 742 -17.55 -9.54 52.16
C GLU A 742 -18.19 -9.03 50.84
N GLY A 743 -19.48 -9.30 50.58
CA GLY A 743 -20.29 -8.61 49.58
C GLY A 743 -21.01 -9.47 48.52
N ALA A 744 -22.10 -8.91 47.98
CA ALA A 744 -23.12 -9.58 47.18
C ALA A 744 -22.68 -10.00 45.76
N ARG A 745 -22.40 -11.31 45.57
CA ARG A 745 -22.83 -12.16 44.43
C ARG A 745 -22.23 -13.57 44.58
N SER A 746 -23.06 -14.51 45.04
CA SER A 746 -23.00 -15.95 44.80
C SER A 746 -21.61 -16.62 44.77
N ARG A 747 -20.78 -16.42 45.81
CA ARG A 747 -19.59 -17.25 46.00
C ARG A 747 -19.77 -18.06 47.27
N PHE A 748 -19.81 -19.36 47.08
CA PHE A 748 -19.93 -20.32 48.15
C PHE A 748 -18.64 -21.12 48.27
N LEU A 749 -18.42 -21.67 49.46
CA LEU A 749 -17.21 -22.39 49.80
C LEU A 749 -17.61 -23.78 50.27
N THR A 750 -17.09 -24.81 49.60
CA THR A 750 -17.08 -26.17 50.15
C THR A 750 -15.84 -26.29 51.04
N LEU A 751 -15.99 -26.85 52.25
CA LEU A 751 -14.90 -26.93 53.20
C LEU A 751 -15.03 -28.14 54.11
N LEU A 752 -13.98 -28.95 54.15
CA LEU A 752 -13.72 -29.90 55.22
C LEU A 752 -12.74 -29.25 56.21
N TYR A 753 -13.17 -29.08 57.45
CA TYR A 753 -12.31 -28.63 58.55
C TYR A 753 -12.23 -29.73 59.60
N GLY A 754 -11.04 -29.97 60.14
CA GLY A 754 -10.89 -30.87 61.26
C GLY A 754 -9.75 -30.53 62.21
N GLU A 755 -9.86 -31.07 63.41
CA GLU A 755 -8.88 -30.96 64.48
C GLU A 755 -8.36 -32.36 64.82
N LEU A 756 -7.07 -32.56 64.60
CA LEU A 756 -6.33 -33.79 64.87
C LEU A 756 -5.59 -33.65 66.21
N ARG A 757 -5.77 -34.64 67.08
CA ARG A 757 -5.01 -34.77 68.33
C ARG A 757 -4.35 -36.15 68.41
N PRO A 758 -3.02 -36.23 68.29
CA PRO A 758 -2.30 -37.48 68.54
C PRO A 758 -2.50 -37.96 69.97
N GLN A 759 -2.73 -39.26 70.14
CA GLN A 759 -2.93 -39.89 71.44
C GLN A 759 -1.69 -40.66 71.92
N PRO A 760 -1.51 -40.84 73.24
CA PRO A 760 -0.36 -41.57 73.80
C PRO A 760 -0.30 -43.06 73.42
N ASP A 761 -1.44 -43.66 73.06
CA ASP A 761 -1.54 -45.05 72.63
C ASP A 761 -1.05 -45.28 71.19
N GLY A 762 -0.75 -44.20 70.47
CA GLY A 762 -0.33 -44.22 69.07
C GLY A 762 -1.47 -44.04 68.08
N SER A 763 -2.72 -43.88 68.53
CA SER A 763 -3.85 -43.50 67.69
C SER A 763 -3.91 -41.97 67.50
N ALA A 764 -4.75 -41.50 66.58
CA ALA A 764 -5.07 -40.07 66.46
C ALA A 764 -6.58 -39.84 66.53
N LEU A 765 -7.01 -38.89 67.37
CA LEU A 765 -8.39 -38.45 67.46
C LEU A 765 -8.63 -37.31 66.47
N LEU A 766 -9.62 -37.45 65.60
CA LEU A 766 -10.08 -36.39 64.71
C LEU A 766 -11.47 -35.92 65.09
N LYS A 767 -11.64 -34.61 65.09
CA LYS A 767 -12.94 -33.95 65.11
C LYS A 767 -13.13 -33.27 63.78
N VAL A 768 -14.13 -33.64 63.00
CA VAL A 768 -14.32 -33.15 61.63
C VAL A 768 -15.69 -32.52 61.44
N VAL A 769 -15.75 -31.52 60.57
CA VAL A 769 -16.96 -30.88 60.07
C VAL A 769 -16.83 -30.75 58.55
N CYS A 770 -17.77 -31.34 57.81
CA CYS A 770 -17.74 -31.41 56.35
C CYS A 770 -18.85 -30.54 55.73
N ALA A 771 -18.55 -29.27 55.47
CA ALA A 771 -19.47 -28.30 54.91
C ALA A 771 -19.46 -28.35 53.37
N GLY A 772 -20.29 -29.21 52.79
CA GLY A 772 -20.50 -29.35 51.34
C GLY A 772 -19.32 -29.90 50.53
N HIS A 773 -18.21 -30.23 51.18
CA HIS A 773 -17.00 -30.80 50.57
C HIS A 773 -17.17 -32.30 50.28
N PRO A 774 -16.43 -32.89 49.31
CA PRO A 774 -16.35 -34.34 49.17
C PRO A 774 -15.99 -35.03 50.49
N LEU A 775 -16.64 -36.17 50.76
CA LEU A 775 -16.51 -36.83 52.05
C LEU A 775 -15.07 -37.37 52.24
N PRO A 776 -14.44 -37.13 53.40
CA PRO A 776 -13.16 -37.74 53.70
C PRO A 776 -13.33 -39.26 53.82
N LEU A 777 -12.41 -40.03 53.25
CA LEU A 777 -12.44 -41.49 53.28
C LEU A 777 -11.40 -42.01 54.27
N ARG A 778 -11.82 -42.90 55.18
CA ARG A 778 -10.94 -43.65 56.07
C ARG A 778 -10.69 -45.03 55.48
N LEU A 779 -9.43 -45.37 55.23
CA LEU A 779 -8.97 -46.72 54.94
C LEU A 779 -8.47 -47.36 56.23
N ARG A 780 -9.07 -48.51 56.57
CA ARG A 780 -8.63 -49.35 57.69
C ARG A 780 -7.60 -50.38 57.24
N GLN A 781 -6.84 -50.92 58.19
CA GLN A 781 -5.88 -51.99 57.94
C GLN A 781 -6.49 -53.26 57.33
N ASP A 782 -7.77 -53.54 57.58
CA ASP A 782 -8.49 -54.68 57.00
C ASP A 782 -8.88 -54.48 55.53
N GLY A 783 -8.55 -53.31 54.95
CA GLY A 783 -8.90 -52.92 53.60
C GLY A 783 -10.30 -52.30 53.47
N THR A 784 -11.05 -52.16 54.56
CA THR A 784 -12.35 -51.49 54.55
C THR A 784 -12.14 -50.00 54.36
N VAL A 785 -12.86 -49.43 53.39
CA VAL A 785 -12.93 -47.98 53.17
C VAL A 785 -14.32 -47.49 53.56
N GLU A 786 -14.39 -46.47 54.41
CA GLU A 786 -15.64 -45.88 54.86
C GLU A 786 -15.55 -44.35 54.95
N PRO A 787 -16.66 -43.61 54.76
CA PRO A 787 -16.70 -42.17 55.01
C PRO A 787 -16.37 -41.85 56.47
N ALA A 788 -15.54 -40.83 56.68
CA ALA A 788 -15.15 -40.34 58.00
C ALA A 788 -15.95 -39.10 58.44
N ALA A 789 -16.93 -38.67 57.64
CA ALA A 789 -17.87 -37.60 57.97
C ALA A 789 -19.20 -37.81 57.23
N ASP A 790 -20.22 -37.09 57.68
CA ASP A 790 -21.53 -36.96 57.03
C ASP A 790 -21.57 -35.63 56.24
N PRO A 791 -22.31 -35.57 55.12
CA PRO A 791 -22.44 -34.35 54.35
C PRO A 791 -23.26 -33.30 55.12
N GLN A 792 -22.73 -32.09 55.24
CA GLN A 792 -23.40 -30.93 55.84
C GLN A 792 -23.49 -29.79 54.82
N PRO A 793 -24.32 -28.75 55.04
CA PRO A 793 -24.46 -27.66 54.07
C PRO A 793 -23.16 -26.84 53.87
N LEU A 794 -22.95 -26.37 52.65
CA LEU A 794 -21.84 -25.50 52.25
C LEU A 794 -21.93 -24.07 52.81
N LEU A 795 -20.79 -23.38 52.86
CA LEU A 795 -20.66 -22.03 53.44
C LEU A 795 -20.96 -20.94 52.39
N GLY A 796 -21.45 -19.77 52.83
CA GLY A 796 -21.65 -18.58 51.99
C GLY A 796 -23.01 -18.50 51.28
N VAL A 797 -23.92 -19.46 51.51
CA VAL A 797 -25.27 -19.48 50.90
C VAL A 797 -26.39 -19.21 51.89
N MET A 798 -26.25 -19.69 53.13
CA MET A 798 -27.28 -19.58 54.17
C MET A 798 -26.70 -18.82 55.37
N GLU A 799 -27.48 -17.89 55.93
CA GLU A 799 -27.10 -17.15 57.14
C GLU A 799 -27.07 -18.08 58.37
N ASP A 800 -28.11 -18.90 58.52
CA ASP A 800 -28.25 -19.86 59.61
C ASP A 800 -27.78 -21.26 59.19
N LEU A 801 -26.61 -21.68 59.68
CA LEU A 801 -26.04 -23.00 59.45
C LEU A 801 -26.03 -23.85 60.72
N GLU A 802 -26.73 -24.98 60.66
CA GLU A 802 -26.67 -26.04 61.67
C GLU A 802 -25.55 -27.03 61.32
N LEU A 803 -24.33 -26.72 61.73
CA LEU A 803 -23.16 -27.59 61.59
C LEU A 803 -22.89 -28.34 62.89
N TYR A 804 -22.42 -29.58 62.79
CA TYR A 804 -22.05 -30.40 63.94
C TYR A 804 -20.71 -31.10 63.74
N GLU A 805 -20.01 -31.36 64.85
CA GLU A 805 -18.74 -32.09 64.83
C GLU A 805 -18.96 -33.61 64.88
N GLN A 806 -18.18 -34.34 64.11
CA GLN A 806 -18.09 -35.79 64.19
C GLN A 806 -16.71 -36.20 64.69
N THR A 807 -16.68 -37.22 65.55
CA THR A 807 -15.42 -37.71 66.11
C THR A 807 -15.06 -39.04 65.47
N VAL A 808 -13.86 -39.12 64.91
CA VAL A 808 -13.29 -40.32 64.28
C VAL A 808 -11.94 -40.60 64.92
N THR A 809 -11.63 -41.88 65.14
CA THR A 809 -10.29 -42.30 65.59
C THR A 809 -9.59 -42.99 64.42
N LEU A 810 -8.34 -42.59 64.14
CA LEU A 810 -7.45 -43.34 63.27
C LEU A 810 -6.57 -44.22 64.13
N ASP A 811 -6.73 -45.53 63.94
CA ASP A 811 -5.90 -46.54 64.59
C ASP A 811 -4.53 -46.62 63.87
N PRO A 812 -3.48 -47.16 64.52
CA PRO A 812 -2.21 -47.39 63.84
C PRO A 812 -2.39 -48.19 62.54
N GLY A 813 -1.90 -47.65 61.43
CA GLY A 813 -2.05 -48.21 60.09
C GLY A 813 -3.20 -47.60 59.27
N ASP A 814 -4.15 -46.92 59.90
CA ASP A 814 -5.27 -46.27 59.21
C ASP A 814 -4.81 -45.03 58.43
N VAL A 815 -5.51 -44.77 57.32
CA VAL A 815 -5.29 -43.60 56.45
C VAL A 815 -6.58 -42.79 56.32
N LEU A 816 -6.50 -41.47 56.47
CA LEU A 816 -7.54 -40.53 56.06
C LEU A 816 -7.13 -39.89 54.74
N LEU A 817 -8.01 -39.99 53.74
CA LEU A 817 -7.88 -39.33 52.45
C LEU A 817 -8.94 -38.22 52.35
N CYS A 818 -8.51 -37.02 52.03
CA CYS A 818 -9.38 -35.88 51.72
C CYS A 818 -8.99 -35.33 50.34
N VAL A 819 -9.99 -35.10 49.49
CA VAL A 819 -9.77 -34.62 48.12
C VAL A 819 -10.76 -33.53 47.78
N THR A 820 -10.35 -32.58 46.94
CA THR A 820 -11.28 -31.65 46.30
C THR A 820 -12.04 -32.33 45.17
N ASP A 821 -13.08 -31.66 44.69
CA ASP A 821 -13.98 -32.17 43.66
C ASP A 821 -13.29 -32.36 42.30
N GLY A 822 -12.24 -31.61 41.96
CA GLY A 822 -11.45 -31.85 40.75
C GLY A 822 -10.83 -33.26 40.64
N VAL A 823 -10.72 -33.99 41.77
CA VAL A 823 -10.37 -35.43 41.78
C VAL A 823 -11.59 -36.31 41.49
N THR A 824 -12.71 -36.09 42.19
CA THR A 824 -13.90 -36.94 42.07
C THR A 824 -14.67 -36.68 40.78
N GLU A 825 -14.71 -35.44 40.31
CA GLU A 825 -15.35 -34.96 39.08
C GLU A 825 -14.53 -35.22 37.81
N ARG A 826 -13.39 -35.90 37.92
CA ARG A 826 -12.61 -36.30 36.74
C ARG A 826 -13.45 -37.17 35.80
N ARG A 827 -13.56 -36.76 34.52
CA ARG A 827 -14.45 -37.39 33.52
C ARG A 827 -13.72 -38.01 32.34
N GLU A 828 -14.25 -39.13 31.86
CA GLU A 828 -13.97 -39.74 30.55
C GLU A 828 -15.30 -39.91 29.83
N GLY A 829 -15.61 -39.00 28.89
CA GLY A 829 -16.93 -38.94 28.27
C GLY A 829 -18.03 -38.64 29.30
N THR A 830 -18.96 -39.58 29.50
CA THR A 830 -20.05 -39.46 30.50
C THR A 830 -19.72 -40.11 31.84
N ARG A 831 -18.61 -40.85 31.94
CA ARG A 831 -18.20 -41.53 33.17
C ARG A 831 -17.40 -40.56 34.04
N MET A 832 -17.71 -40.51 35.33
CA MET A 832 -16.98 -39.76 36.34
C MET A 832 -16.22 -40.74 37.24
N LEU A 833 -15.06 -40.35 37.78
CA LEU A 833 -14.31 -41.19 38.72
C LEU A 833 -15.17 -41.47 39.97
N GLY A 834 -15.72 -40.41 40.54
CA GLY A 834 -16.65 -40.44 41.67
C GLY A 834 -16.07 -41.07 42.95
N ASP A 835 -16.89 -41.10 43.99
CA ASP A 835 -16.50 -41.65 45.30
C ASP A 835 -16.27 -43.17 45.23
N ASP A 836 -17.05 -43.88 44.41
CA ASP A 836 -16.90 -45.33 44.21
C ASP A 836 -15.55 -45.66 43.57
N GLY A 837 -15.14 -44.93 42.53
CA GLY A 837 -13.84 -45.12 41.89
C GLY A 837 -12.68 -44.77 42.81
N LEU A 838 -12.84 -43.75 43.65
CA LEU A 838 -11.84 -43.38 44.67
C LEU A 838 -11.72 -44.47 45.75
N THR A 839 -12.84 -45.04 46.18
CA THR A 839 -12.93 -46.15 47.13
C THR A 839 -12.21 -47.39 46.60
N ASP A 840 -12.42 -47.75 45.33
CA ASP A 840 -11.72 -48.86 44.67
C ASP A 840 -10.20 -48.65 44.65
N VAL A 841 -9.75 -47.43 44.33
CA VAL A 841 -8.32 -47.09 44.34
C VAL A 841 -7.75 -47.19 45.75
N LEU A 842 -8.46 -46.65 46.74
CA LEU A 842 -8.00 -46.59 48.13
C LEU A 842 -7.92 -47.98 48.78
N THR A 843 -8.81 -48.90 48.42
CA THR A 843 -8.78 -50.31 48.86
C THR A 843 -7.45 -51.00 48.50
N THR A 844 -6.80 -50.57 47.40
CA THR A 844 -5.48 -51.10 46.97
C THR A 844 -4.28 -50.45 47.66
N CYS A 845 -4.50 -49.55 48.61
CA CYS A 845 -3.48 -48.73 49.25
C CYS A 845 -3.13 -49.15 50.69
N THR A 846 -3.58 -50.33 51.13
CA THR A 846 -3.29 -50.84 52.48
C THR A 846 -1.77 -50.97 52.72
N GLY A 847 -1.31 -50.49 53.87
CA GLY A 847 0.11 -50.52 54.26
C GLY A 847 1.02 -49.49 53.57
N LEU A 848 0.50 -48.65 52.67
CA LEU A 848 1.28 -47.58 52.03
C LEU A 848 1.46 -46.37 52.96
N THR A 849 2.58 -45.65 52.81
CA THR A 849 2.81 -44.34 53.45
C THR A 849 1.86 -43.28 52.92
N ALA A 850 1.58 -42.22 53.68
CA ALA A 850 0.69 -41.12 53.25
C ALA A 850 1.02 -40.60 51.83
N GLY A 851 2.30 -40.36 51.53
CA GLY A 851 2.69 -39.88 50.19
C GLY A 851 2.57 -40.90 49.07
N ALA A 852 2.70 -42.20 49.38
CA ALA A 852 2.46 -43.26 48.41
C ALA A 852 0.96 -43.40 48.08
N VAL A 853 0.07 -43.17 49.07
CA VAL A 853 -1.37 -43.09 48.88
C VAL A 853 -1.72 -41.91 47.98
N ALA A 854 -1.28 -40.69 48.33
CA ALA A 854 -1.55 -39.48 47.55
C ALA A 854 -1.06 -39.63 46.09
N ALA A 855 0.16 -40.13 45.88
CA ALA A 855 0.70 -40.38 44.54
C ALA A 855 -0.06 -41.49 43.78
N ARG A 856 -0.64 -42.49 44.47
CA ARG A 856 -1.46 -43.52 43.83
C ARG A 856 -2.79 -42.94 43.37
N VAL A 857 -3.44 -42.12 44.19
CA VAL A 857 -4.67 -41.41 43.83
C VAL A 857 -4.43 -40.50 42.62
N LEU A 858 -3.38 -39.68 42.66
CA LEU A 858 -3.01 -38.81 41.54
C LEU A 858 -2.85 -39.59 40.22
N ARG A 859 -2.10 -40.70 40.24
CA ARG A 859 -1.91 -41.55 39.05
C ARG A 859 -3.21 -42.19 38.57
N ALA A 860 -4.16 -42.46 39.47
CA ALA A 860 -5.46 -42.98 39.07
C ALA A 860 -6.27 -41.91 38.33
N VAL A 861 -6.26 -40.66 38.83
CA VAL A 861 -6.91 -39.49 38.20
C VAL A 861 -6.31 -39.21 36.81
N GLU A 862 -4.98 -39.24 36.67
CA GLU A 862 -4.28 -39.04 35.40
C GLU A 862 -4.58 -40.14 34.37
N ARG A 863 -4.71 -41.39 34.82
CA ARG A 863 -5.02 -42.52 33.93
C ARG A 863 -6.48 -42.59 33.52
N PHE A 864 -7.36 -41.93 34.28
CA PHE A 864 -8.79 -42.00 34.04
C PHE A 864 -9.21 -41.31 32.73
N ALA A 865 -8.50 -40.26 32.30
CA ALA A 865 -8.76 -39.60 31.02
C ALA A 865 -7.49 -38.98 30.42
N ALA A 866 -7.39 -39.00 29.09
CA ALA A 866 -6.20 -38.58 28.34
C ALA A 866 -6.05 -37.05 28.18
N GLU A 867 -7.14 -36.29 28.32
CA GLU A 867 -7.12 -34.82 28.24
C GLU A 867 -6.51 -34.21 29.52
N PRO A 868 -6.00 -32.97 29.52
CA PRO A 868 -5.57 -32.30 30.76
C PRO A 868 -6.70 -32.18 31.79
N ALA A 869 -6.36 -31.95 33.06
CA ALA A 869 -7.37 -31.64 34.08
C ALA A 869 -8.01 -30.29 33.77
N SER A 870 -9.34 -30.25 33.81
CA SER A 870 -10.12 -29.03 33.61
C SER A 870 -10.28 -28.20 34.88
N ASP A 871 -10.04 -28.81 36.04
CA ASP A 871 -10.19 -28.19 37.37
C ASP A 871 -9.01 -28.49 38.29
N ASP A 872 -8.78 -27.58 39.24
CA ASP A 872 -7.74 -27.73 40.25
C ASP A 872 -7.96 -29.00 41.07
N MET A 873 -6.90 -29.54 41.65
CA MET A 873 -7.01 -30.69 42.54
C MET A 873 -6.08 -30.56 43.73
N ALA A 874 -6.62 -30.80 44.93
CA ALA A 874 -5.89 -31.00 46.16
C ALA A 874 -6.16 -32.41 46.70
N ILE A 875 -5.09 -33.09 47.09
CA ILE A 875 -5.14 -34.42 47.71
C ILE A 875 -4.36 -34.32 49.03
N LEU A 876 -5.06 -34.44 50.15
CA LEU A 876 -4.49 -34.51 51.50
C LEU A 876 -4.61 -35.96 52.00
N ALA A 877 -3.48 -36.58 52.33
CA ALA A 877 -3.42 -37.90 52.94
C ALA A 877 -2.78 -37.81 54.32
N MET A 878 -3.44 -38.36 55.34
CA MET A 878 -2.92 -38.46 56.69
C MET A 878 -2.90 -39.93 57.12
N ARG A 879 -1.78 -40.40 57.67
CA ARG A 879 -1.64 -41.79 58.12
C ARG A 879 -1.07 -41.84 59.52
N VAL A 880 -1.62 -42.71 60.36
CA VAL A 880 -0.98 -43.07 61.63
C VAL A 880 -0.05 -44.25 61.38
N PRO A 881 1.28 -44.12 61.50
CA PRO A 881 2.20 -45.22 61.27
C PRO A 881 2.03 -46.32 62.34
N GLU A 882 2.22 -47.58 61.93
CA GLU A 882 2.26 -48.69 62.86
C GLU A 882 3.43 -48.53 63.83
N ARG A 883 3.21 -48.84 65.11
CA ARG A 883 4.29 -48.90 66.09
C ARG A 883 5.32 -49.92 65.61
N GLN A 884 6.48 -49.45 65.16
CA GLN A 884 7.64 -50.31 65.03
C GLN A 884 8.03 -50.76 66.44
N ASP A 885 7.62 -51.97 66.82
CA ASP A 885 8.25 -52.66 67.94
C ASP A 885 9.74 -52.74 67.63
N ARG A 886 10.52 -52.09 68.49
CA ARG A 886 11.98 -52.01 68.39
C ARG A 886 12.64 -53.33 68.77
#